data_AF-A0A231GUE3-F1
#
_entry.id   AF-A0A231GUE3-F1
#
_cell.length_a   1.000
_cell.length_b   1.000
_cell.length_c   1.000
_cell.angle_alpha   90.00
_cell.angle_beta   90.00
_cell.angle_gamma   90.00
#
_symmetry.space_group_name_H-M   'P 1'
#
loop_
_entity.id
_entity.type
_entity.pdbx_description
1 polymer ?
#
loop_
_entity_poly.entity_id
_entity_poly.type
_entity_poly.pdbx_seq_one_letter_code
_entity_poly.pdbx_strand_id
1 'polypeptide(L)'
;MAPLETASEATDPQIYPWKTAPAHLKTRRQLRAAGLAPGGHAPVAQTETRRRGRRLLAYLYDVRLAVPKRTATPAQLVAVAKAIREHQARAAERHGYDRDELTTTEAPDPGWTSIPETTTAHEEGTTMSDTANEPATTDLAHLLDQAQQMQADLARDDLEFEIGEMLDHVYNLESLMRRAQQAGTDERATANAARARKLFEEFLLGRDRGELEQIEHWQHYYDDIEGARADAIQQQRIDDFFNFDTEVPPAEQVAPSGYGQRIANVLAIAGVNQARDARARIQADYDQARAHGSGAVEMLDVAIEHQRGSANENLQQIAWSNRWSLASSLAEALTWHDTSEIAATALGELRSAFADQWGVVVDPEQMQVSIDPDFDPIAAQTYVEASALFARQSAVIEQVDELSLGEATKTAATQALLRWRGESIDEDPAAALAAAEQRRVQLAADLDSAGITGDDRARIDFVVDYLTGNTSDIDLLASPVWVDPGEEVRGRIPELLHGFETGYVSAQKMAAEISVMTKADQARVREVGKAIRAGREPDTQLWRGYINRDEFGEEIFLLAGDVEDIRAIADYLAENDISNENPETWGVRDETAETIERLRERGNEIVAIATTAHGLADVERRQLVAIVDDVDAGRFQSRKDIPELLFADEHSKRQVDQHRIGRAANAIANGMRNQVDEILAAAEFDRHTREGGLASFHEAQLHDTIYTVADGAITNGIDHERRRYTDLRAKFGQALAAAGVGAEHRDQIRATIDAAAHQAGIVGKAAADRDERWAIKSERIAMIRDDQLDTLAQQRAADKGRAKPPEAAVDPAAVRACTAAINQSLGSGVAAGPAGLRQLHETGIEG
;
A
#
# COMPACT_ATOMS: atom_id res chain seq x y z
N MET A 1 -64.90 19.16 -7.89
CA MET A 1 -64.27 20.31 -8.55
C MET A 1 -63.93 21.34 -7.48
N ALA A 2 -62.65 21.34 -7.10
CA ALA A 2 -61.81 22.31 -6.39
C ALA A 2 -60.60 21.48 -5.86
N PRO A 3 -59.35 21.89 -6.05
CA PRO A 3 -58.19 20.99 -5.95
C PRO A 3 -57.85 20.65 -4.50
N LEU A 4 -57.50 19.40 -4.25
CA LEU A 4 -56.89 18.96 -2.99
C LEU A 4 -55.48 19.54 -2.92
N GLU A 5 -55.30 20.53 -2.04
CA GLU A 5 -53.99 20.98 -1.57
C GLU A 5 -53.21 19.78 -1.03
N THR A 6 -52.11 19.45 -1.71
CA THR A 6 -51.07 18.56 -1.24
C THR A 6 -50.38 19.22 -0.05
N ALA A 7 -50.77 18.85 1.17
CA ALA A 7 -50.05 19.19 2.38
C ALA A 7 -48.70 18.46 2.42
N SER A 8 -47.70 19.02 1.73
CA SER A 8 -46.26 18.74 1.88
C SER A 8 -45.55 19.86 2.67
N GLU A 9 -46.29 20.77 3.30
CA GLU A 9 -45.75 21.86 4.11
C GLU A 9 -46.41 21.87 5.50
N ALA A 10 -45.84 21.09 6.42
CA ALA A 10 -45.92 21.31 7.87
C ALA A 10 -44.84 20.47 8.60
N THR A 11 -43.81 21.17 9.08
CA THR A 11 -43.32 21.22 10.48
C THR A 11 -43.10 19.91 11.24
N ASP A 12 -41.90 19.77 11.85
CA ASP A 12 -41.48 18.76 12.83
C ASP A 12 -42.63 17.93 13.47
N PRO A 13 -42.56 16.58 13.47
CA PRO A 13 -43.64 15.74 13.99
C PRO A 13 -43.93 16.09 15.45
N GLN A 14 -45.18 16.41 15.74
CA GLN A 14 -45.60 16.85 17.07
C GLN A 14 -45.18 15.83 18.15
N ILE A 15 -44.44 16.30 19.15
CA ILE A 15 -43.89 15.46 20.22
C ILE A 15 -44.81 15.52 21.44
N TYR A 16 -45.39 14.39 21.81
CA TYR A 16 -46.17 14.23 23.04
C TYR A 16 -45.32 13.63 24.16
N PRO A 17 -45.37 14.17 25.39
CA PRO A 17 -44.88 13.48 26.57
C PRO A 17 -45.47 12.06 26.72
N TRP A 18 -44.76 11.19 27.42
CA TRP A 18 -45.18 9.79 27.58
C TRP A 18 -46.59 9.70 28.18
N LYS A 19 -47.48 8.96 27.50
CA LYS A 19 -48.91 8.77 27.84
C LYS A 19 -49.81 10.01 27.73
N THR A 20 -49.37 11.10 27.10
CA THR A 20 -50.20 12.31 26.91
C THR A 20 -50.72 12.48 25.48
N ALA A 21 -50.49 11.52 24.60
CA ALA A 21 -50.98 11.56 23.23
C ALA A 21 -52.52 11.48 23.17
N PRO A 22 -53.19 12.28 22.31
CA PRO A 22 -54.62 12.20 22.06
C PRO A 22 -55.10 10.79 21.69
N ALA A 23 -56.34 10.45 22.06
CA ALA A 23 -56.87 9.09 21.92
C ALA A 23 -56.93 8.55 20.47
N HIS A 24 -57.00 9.45 19.47
CA HIS A 24 -57.00 9.11 18.04
C HIS A 24 -55.60 8.78 17.50
N LEU A 25 -54.54 8.99 18.29
CA LEU A 25 -53.17 8.65 17.96
C LEU A 25 -52.76 7.36 18.68
N LYS A 26 -52.34 6.36 17.90
CA LYS A 26 -51.96 5.04 18.42
C LYS A 26 -50.62 4.60 17.86
N THR A 27 -49.85 3.90 18.67
CA THR A 27 -48.64 3.21 18.19
C THR A 27 -49.02 2.05 17.27
N ARG A 28 -48.09 1.63 16.40
CA ARG A 28 -48.24 0.42 15.56
C ARG A 28 -48.67 -0.82 16.36
N ARG A 29 -48.17 -0.97 17.59
CA ARG A 29 -48.55 -2.08 18.48
C ARG A 29 -50.00 -1.99 18.93
N GLN A 30 -50.47 -0.80 19.29
CA GLN A 30 -51.86 -0.57 19.69
C GLN A 30 -52.84 -0.73 18.52
N LEU A 31 -52.46 -0.29 17.31
CA LEU A 31 -53.24 -0.55 16.10
C LEU A 31 -53.37 -2.06 15.82
N ARG A 32 -52.24 -2.80 15.90
CA ARG A 32 -52.26 -4.26 15.71
C ARG A 32 -53.15 -4.99 16.72
N ALA A 33 -53.16 -4.53 17.98
CA ALA A 33 -54.04 -5.09 19.02
C ALA A 33 -55.52 -4.82 18.73
N ALA A 34 -55.84 -3.73 18.03
CA ALA A 34 -57.18 -3.39 17.55
C ALA A 34 -57.53 -4.03 16.19
N GLY A 35 -56.69 -4.91 15.64
CA GLY A 35 -56.92 -5.50 14.31
C GLY A 35 -56.68 -4.55 13.13
N LEU A 36 -55.97 -3.44 13.36
CA LEU A 36 -55.72 -2.38 12.37
C LEU A 36 -54.23 -2.29 11.99
N ALA A 37 -53.96 -1.67 10.86
CA ALA A 37 -52.63 -1.35 10.34
C ALA A 37 -52.60 0.10 9.81
N PRO A 38 -51.43 0.78 9.78
CA PRO A 38 -51.33 2.20 9.41
C PRO A 38 -51.64 2.57 7.95
N GLY A 39 -52.24 1.69 7.13
CA GLY A 39 -52.69 2.06 5.77
C GLY A 39 -51.62 2.53 4.77
N GLY A 40 -50.33 2.51 5.12
CA GLY A 40 -49.23 3.04 4.31
C GLY A 40 -48.88 4.51 4.57
N HIS A 41 -49.57 5.21 5.49
CA HIS A 41 -49.25 6.60 5.80
C HIS A 41 -48.09 6.75 6.79
N ALA A 42 -47.37 7.88 6.68
CA ALA A 42 -46.28 8.27 7.56
C ALA A 42 -46.77 8.50 9.01
N PRO A 43 -45.90 8.38 10.03
CA PRO A 43 -46.27 8.74 11.40
C PRO A 43 -46.60 10.23 11.50
N VAL A 44 -47.66 10.56 12.24
CA VAL A 44 -48.18 11.93 12.37
C VAL A 44 -47.69 12.64 13.62
N ALA A 45 -47.10 11.89 14.56
CA ALA A 45 -46.55 12.39 15.81
C ALA A 45 -45.57 11.37 16.42
N GLN A 46 -44.83 11.78 17.44
CA GLN A 46 -43.99 10.90 18.24
C GLN A 46 -44.19 11.12 19.73
N THR A 47 -43.84 10.12 20.54
CA THR A 47 -43.74 10.27 21.98
C THR A 47 -42.38 9.80 22.47
N GLU A 48 -41.82 10.51 23.44
CA GLU A 48 -40.48 10.28 23.94
C GLU A 48 -40.47 10.04 25.45
N THR A 49 -39.57 9.15 25.89
CA THR A 49 -39.26 8.95 27.31
C THR A 49 -37.79 8.56 27.48
N ARG A 50 -37.24 8.75 28.68
CA ARG A 50 -35.89 8.28 29.04
C ARG A 50 -36.01 7.14 30.04
N ARG A 51 -35.41 5.98 29.73
CA ARG A 51 -35.36 4.83 30.64
C ARG A 51 -33.92 4.31 30.71
N ARG A 52 -33.33 4.26 31.92
CA ARG A 52 -31.94 3.82 32.15
C ARG A 52 -30.92 4.56 31.26
N GLY A 53 -31.03 5.89 31.20
CA GLY A 53 -30.14 6.73 30.39
C GLY A 53 -30.37 6.67 28.87
N ARG A 54 -31.19 5.74 28.36
CA ARG A 54 -31.49 5.61 26.93
C ARG A 54 -32.78 6.35 26.55
N ARG A 55 -32.74 7.12 25.45
CA ARG A 55 -33.91 7.77 24.83
C ARG A 55 -34.75 6.70 24.12
N LEU A 56 -36.02 6.58 24.49
CA LEU A 56 -37.00 5.69 23.86
C LEU A 56 -38.00 6.54 23.09
N LEU A 57 -38.13 6.26 21.80
CA LEU A 57 -39.02 6.97 20.88
C LEU A 57 -40.09 6.01 20.35
N ALA A 58 -41.34 6.45 20.34
CA ALA A 58 -42.44 5.70 19.75
C ALA A 58 -43.23 6.57 18.76
N TYR A 59 -43.33 6.09 17.52
CA TYR A 59 -44.12 6.73 16.48
C TYR A 59 -45.62 6.48 16.65
N LEU A 60 -46.40 7.54 16.44
CA LEU A 60 -47.85 7.57 16.57
C LEU A 60 -48.49 7.73 15.19
N TYR A 61 -49.57 6.99 14.98
CA TYR A 61 -50.34 6.93 13.74
C TYR A 61 -51.79 7.31 14.04
N ASP A 62 -52.42 8.03 13.12
CA ASP A 62 -53.83 8.37 13.22
C ASP A 62 -54.70 7.14 12.95
N VAL A 63 -55.53 6.77 13.93
CA VAL A 63 -56.47 5.64 13.82
C VAL A 63 -57.48 5.87 12.68
N ARG A 64 -57.82 7.12 12.35
CA ARG A 64 -58.78 7.46 11.29
C ARG A 64 -58.30 7.10 9.90
N LEU A 65 -56.98 6.98 9.71
CA LEU A 65 -56.33 6.58 8.46
C LEU A 65 -55.91 5.10 8.48
N ALA A 66 -56.18 4.38 9.57
CA ALA A 66 -55.82 2.99 9.72
C ALA A 66 -56.78 2.08 8.92
N VAL A 67 -56.22 1.05 8.32
CA VAL A 67 -56.95 0.03 7.54
C VAL A 67 -56.99 -1.30 8.29
N PRO A 68 -57.94 -2.20 8.02
CA PRO A 68 -57.94 -3.55 8.58
C PRO A 68 -56.60 -4.25 8.33
N LYS A 69 -56.03 -4.85 9.36
CA LYS A 69 -54.78 -5.61 9.26
C LYS A 69 -55.04 -6.83 8.38
N ARG A 70 -54.25 -6.98 7.30
CA ARG A 70 -54.28 -8.20 6.47
C ARG A 70 -53.89 -9.41 7.31
N THR A 71 -54.74 -10.44 7.30
CA THR A 71 -54.44 -11.75 7.90
C THR A 71 -53.62 -12.56 6.90
N ALA A 72 -52.45 -13.03 7.33
CA ALA A 72 -51.64 -13.91 6.50
C ALA A 72 -52.40 -15.21 6.20
N THR A 73 -52.33 -15.69 4.96
CA THR A 73 -52.94 -16.98 4.61
C THR A 73 -52.20 -18.12 5.30
N PRO A 74 -52.82 -19.31 5.48
CA PRO A 74 -52.14 -20.46 6.07
C PRO A 74 -50.82 -20.82 5.37
N ALA A 75 -50.75 -20.68 4.05
CA ALA A 75 -49.52 -20.91 3.28
C ALA A 75 -48.42 -19.88 3.62
N GLN A 76 -48.78 -18.61 3.81
CA GLN A 76 -47.84 -17.56 4.23
C GLN A 76 -47.35 -17.80 5.67
N LEU A 77 -48.21 -18.28 6.56
CA LEU A 77 -47.81 -18.66 7.92
C LEU A 77 -46.83 -19.83 7.93
N VAL A 78 -47.03 -20.83 7.06
CA VAL A 78 -46.07 -21.95 6.88
C VAL A 78 -44.74 -21.44 6.33
N ALA A 79 -44.76 -20.52 5.36
CA ALA A 79 -43.53 -19.94 4.81
C ALA A 79 -42.77 -19.13 5.89
N VAL A 80 -43.47 -18.32 6.68
CA VAL A 80 -42.87 -17.56 7.79
C VAL A 80 -42.33 -18.50 8.87
N ALA A 81 -43.04 -19.58 9.20
CA ALA A 81 -42.56 -20.57 10.16
C ALA A 81 -41.26 -21.26 9.69
N LYS A 82 -41.16 -21.57 8.39
CA LYS A 82 -39.91 -22.09 7.80
C LYS A 82 -38.78 -21.07 7.86
N ALA A 83 -39.05 -19.80 7.55
CA ALA A 83 -38.06 -18.72 7.62
C ALA A 83 -37.57 -18.46 9.05
N ILE A 84 -38.47 -18.48 10.04
CA ILE A 84 -38.10 -18.35 11.46
C ILE A 84 -37.24 -19.54 11.90
N ARG A 85 -37.60 -20.76 11.52
CA ARG A 85 -36.83 -21.96 11.85
C ARG A 85 -35.43 -21.93 11.23
N GLU A 86 -35.31 -21.48 9.99
CA GLU A 86 -34.02 -21.25 9.33
C GLU A 86 -33.18 -20.21 10.06
N HIS A 87 -33.79 -19.09 10.46
CA HIS A 87 -33.10 -18.05 11.21
C HIS A 87 -32.62 -18.54 12.59
N GLN A 88 -33.41 -19.38 13.26
CA GLN A 88 -33.02 -20.01 14.53
C GLN A 88 -31.87 -21.00 14.35
N ALA A 89 -31.89 -21.81 13.28
CA ALA A 89 -30.78 -22.72 12.95
C ALA A 89 -29.48 -21.95 12.71
N ARG A 90 -29.50 -20.89 11.89
CA ARG A 90 -28.33 -20.03 11.66
C ARG A 90 -27.86 -19.28 12.90
N ALA A 91 -28.77 -18.92 13.81
CA ALA A 91 -28.40 -18.32 15.08
C ALA A 91 -27.68 -19.31 15.99
N ALA A 92 -28.10 -20.57 16.01
CA ALA A 92 -27.46 -21.64 16.76
C ALA A 92 -26.08 -22.02 16.16
N GLU A 93 -25.96 -22.06 14.82
CA GLU A 93 -24.68 -22.27 14.12
C GLU A 93 -23.65 -21.18 14.47
N ARG A 94 -24.07 -19.91 14.58
CA ARG A 94 -23.19 -18.82 15.05
C ARG A 94 -22.69 -18.99 16.49
N HIS A 95 -23.38 -19.80 17.30
CA HIS A 95 -23.00 -20.13 18.67
C HIS A 95 -22.39 -21.53 18.81
N GLY A 96 -22.01 -22.17 17.69
CA GLY A 96 -21.28 -23.42 17.67
C GLY A 96 -22.12 -24.70 17.76
N TYR A 97 -23.45 -24.61 17.61
CA TYR A 97 -24.34 -25.78 17.54
C TYR A 97 -24.55 -26.21 16.09
N ASP A 98 -24.43 -27.50 15.81
CA ASP A 98 -24.65 -28.01 14.45
C ASP A 98 -26.14 -28.10 14.13
N ARG A 99 -26.49 -27.96 12.84
CA ARG A 99 -27.87 -27.92 12.35
C ARG A 99 -28.61 -29.22 12.62
N ASP A 100 -27.89 -30.34 12.58
CA ASP A 100 -28.43 -31.67 12.80
C ASP A 100 -28.78 -31.89 14.29
N GLU A 101 -28.08 -31.22 15.22
CA GLU A 101 -28.38 -31.27 16.66
C GLU A 101 -29.74 -30.63 16.98
N LEU A 102 -30.22 -29.68 16.17
CA LEU A 102 -31.51 -29.00 16.36
C LEU A 102 -32.72 -29.76 15.78
N THR A 103 -32.46 -30.82 15.01
CA THR A 103 -33.51 -31.63 14.35
C THR A 103 -33.61 -33.05 14.88
N THR A 104 -32.70 -33.45 15.76
CA THR A 104 -32.70 -34.77 16.40
C THR A 104 -33.75 -34.82 17.52
N THR A 105 -34.75 -35.69 17.38
CA THR A 105 -35.86 -35.86 18.35
C THR A 105 -35.49 -36.70 19.59
N GLU A 106 -34.23 -37.06 19.78
CA GLU A 106 -33.75 -37.74 20.98
C GLU A 106 -33.04 -36.72 21.86
N ALA A 107 -33.63 -36.46 23.05
CA ALA A 107 -33.10 -35.50 24.00
C ALA A 107 -31.73 -35.97 24.53
N PRO A 108 -30.63 -35.21 24.33
CA PRO A 108 -29.38 -35.50 25.01
C PRO A 108 -29.52 -35.09 26.47
N ASP A 109 -29.18 -36.00 27.37
CA ASP A 109 -29.18 -35.80 28.82
C ASP A 109 -28.27 -34.59 29.18
N PRO A 110 -28.59 -33.76 30.20
CA PRO A 110 -27.82 -32.55 30.50
C PRO A 110 -26.38 -32.90 30.90
N GLY A 111 -25.40 -32.49 30.09
CA GLY A 111 -23.96 -32.73 30.26
C GLY A 111 -23.29 -32.02 31.46
N TRP A 112 -23.93 -32.02 32.62
CA TRP A 112 -23.36 -31.52 33.88
C TRP A 112 -23.08 -32.65 34.90
N THR A 113 -23.21 -33.92 34.49
CA THR A 113 -22.93 -35.10 35.34
C THR A 113 -21.62 -35.83 35.02
N SER A 114 -20.82 -35.40 34.05
CA SER A 114 -19.43 -35.86 33.91
C SER A 114 -18.50 -34.94 34.72
N ILE A 115 -18.12 -35.44 35.90
CA ILE A 115 -17.03 -34.90 36.71
C ILE A 115 -15.74 -34.98 35.89
N PRO A 116 -14.90 -33.93 35.84
CA PRO A 116 -13.57 -34.04 35.27
C PRO A 116 -12.72 -34.87 36.25
N GLU A 117 -12.38 -36.10 35.86
CA GLU A 117 -11.39 -36.87 36.60
C GLU A 117 -10.05 -36.13 36.57
N THR A 118 -9.60 -35.89 37.78
CA THR A 118 -8.60 -34.91 38.16
C THR A 118 -7.21 -35.53 38.07
N THR A 119 -6.24 -34.66 37.81
CA THR A 119 -4.87 -34.71 38.30
C THR A 119 -4.71 -35.54 39.58
N THR A 120 -3.86 -36.58 39.54
CA THR A 120 -2.76 -36.94 40.48
C THR A 120 -2.57 -38.45 40.63
N ALA A 121 -1.45 -38.97 40.12
CA ALA A 121 -0.63 -39.98 40.78
C ALA A 121 0.71 -40.12 40.04
N HIS A 122 1.80 -39.90 40.78
CA HIS A 122 3.16 -40.30 40.45
C HIS A 122 3.26 -41.83 40.34
N GLU A 123 4.10 -42.31 39.41
CA GLU A 123 5.05 -43.44 39.55
C GLU A 123 5.92 -43.40 38.27
N GLU A 124 7.11 -42.82 38.34
CA GLU A 124 8.38 -43.50 38.63
C GLU A 124 8.77 -44.56 37.59
N GLY A 125 9.83 -44.28 36.83
CA GLY A 125 10.63 -45.32 36.20
C GLY A 125 11.00 -45.11 34.74
N THR A 126 11.82 -44.11 34.41
CA THR A 126 12.87 -44.29 33.38
C THR A 126 13.97 -43.24 33.53
N THR A 127 14.98 -43.63 34.32
CA THR A 127 16.40 -43.23 34.25
C THR A 127 16.73 -41.83 33.73
N MET A 128 16.93 -40.94 34.70
CA MET A 128 17.92 -39.87 34.65
C MET A 128 19.23 -40.39 34.03
N SER A 129 19.70 -39.77 32.94
CA SER A 129 21.12 -39.80 32.63
C SER A 129 21.77 -38.73 33.49
N ASP A 130 22.58 -39.18 34.43
CA ASP A 130 23.60 -38.36 35.09
C ASP A 130 24.57 -37.87 34.00
N THR A 131 24.49 -36.60 33.64
CA THR A 131 25.67 -35.84 33.23
C THR A 131 25.89 -34.76 34.27
N ALA A 132 26.60 -35.19 35.31
CA ALA A 132 27.30 -34.31 36.21
C ALA A 132 28.08 -33.25 35.42
N ASN A 133 28.00 -32.01 35.92
CA ASN A 133 29.05 -31.02 35.78
C ASN A 133 30.40 -31.66 36.14
N GLU A 134 31.14 -32.10 35.12
CA GLU A 134 32.59 -32.12 35.12
C GLU A 134 33.04 -31.11 34.05
N PRO A 135 33.94 -30.16 34.35
CA PRO A 135 34.47 -29.27 33.35
C PRO A 135 35.22 -30.10 32.32
N ALA A 136 34.74 -30.12 31.08
CA ALA A 136 35.43 -30.70 29.93
C ALA A 136 36.76 -29.94 29.73
N THR A 137 37.77 -30.36 30.47
CA THR A 137 39.19 -30.06 30.25
C THR A 137 39.82 -31.16 29.38
N THR A 138 38.99 -31.94 28.69
CA THR A 138 39.34 -32.84 27.59
C THR A 138 38.92 -32.17 26.29
N ASP A 139 39.78 -31.78 25.36
CA ASP A 139 41.23 -31.67 25.38
C ASP A 139 41.56 -30.64 24.28
N LEU A 140 41.85 -29.39 24.65
CA LEU A 140 42.20 -28.33 23.70
C LEU A 140 43.44 -28.73 22.87
N ALA A 141 44.30 -29.60 23.43
CA ALA A 141 45.46 -30.14 22.73
C ALA A 141 45.03 -31.08 21.59
N HIS A 142 43.98 -31.90 21.77
CA HIS A 142 43.45 -32.77 20.72
C HIS A 142 42.83 -31.97 19.56
N LEU A 143 42.16 -30.85 19.87
CA LEU A 143 41.57 -29.98 18.85
C LEU A 143 42.63 -29.20 18.07
N LEU A 144 43.73 -28.80 18.74
CA LEU A 144 44.89 -28.18 18.10
C LEU A 144 45.68 -29.17 17.22
N ASP A 145 45.82 -30.43 17.66
CA ASP A 145 46.48 -31.50 16.90
C ASP A 145 45.68 -31.84 15.62
N GLN A 146 44.34 -31.89 15.72
CA GLN A 146 43.45 -32.06 14.57
C GLN A 146 43.54 -30.88 13.59
N ALA A 147 43.55 -29.63 14.07
CA ALA A 147 43.69 -28.46 13.22
C ALA A 147 45.05 -28.42 12.49
N GLN A 148 46.14 -28.84 13.15
CA GLN A 148 47.47 -28.93 12.54
C GLN A 148 47.57 -30.08 11.52
N GLN A 149 46.90 -31.19 11.76
CA GLN A 149 46.81 -32.30 10.82
C GLN A 149 46.04 -31.88 9.54
N MET A 150 44.90 -31.19 9.69
CA MET A 150 44.13 -30.65 8.57
C MET A 150 44.93 -29.62 7.74
N GLN A 151 45.74 -28.79 8.40
CA GLN A 151 46.66 -27.87 7.73
C GLN A 151 47.74 -28.59 6.92
N ALA A 152 48.26 -29.72 7.43
CA ALA A 152 49.28 -30.51 6.74
C ALA A 152 48.72 -31.29 5.53
N ASP A 153 47.45 -31.71 5.60
CA ASP A 153 46.80 -32.46 4.53
C ASP A 153 46.30 -31.54 3.39
N LEU A 154 45.94 -30.28 3.69
CA LEU A 154 45.63 -29.24 2.68
C LEU A 154 46.85 -28.71 1.91
N ALA A 155 48.07 -28.98 2.39
CA ALA A 155 49.32 -28.45 1.84
C ALA A 155 50.08 -29.44 0.92
N ARG A 156 49.47 -30.57 0.54
CA ARG A 156 50.05 -31.56 -0.38
C ARG A 156 49.57 -31.29 -1.82
N ASP A 157 50.50 -31.26 -2.77
CA ASP A 157 50.29 -30.85 -4.19
C ASP A 157 49.66 -31.93 -5.10
N ASP A 158 49.37 -33.12 -4.58
CA ASP A 158 48.82 -34.26 -5.29
C ASP A 158 47.31 -34.39 -5.07
N LEU A 159 46.57 -33.49 -5.72
CA LEU A 159 45.11 -33.34 -5.69
C LEU A 159 44.38 -34.35 -6.60
N GLU A 160 44.17 -35.57 -6.12
CA GLU A 160 43.05 -36.43 -6.52
C GLU A 160 42.38 -36.99 -5.26
N PHE A 161 41.51 -36.22 -4.60
CA PHE A 161 40.63 -36.72 -3.54
C PHE A 161 39.23 -36.09 -3.63
N GLU A 162 38.19 -36.92 -3.52
CA GLU A 162 36.79 -36.58 -3.79
C GLU A 162 36.21 -35.59 -2.78
N ILE A 163 35.41 -34.65 -3.30
CA ILE A 163 34.77 -33.48 -2.66
C ILE A 163 34.06 -33.79 -1.33
N GLY A 164 33.65 -35.04 -1.09
CA GLY A 164 32.95 -35.47 0.12
C GLY A 164 33.75 -35.37 1.42
N GLU A 165 35.05 -35.70 1.42
CA GLU A 165 35.86 -35.65 2.66
C GLU A 165 36.30 -34.23 3.02
N MET A 166 36.38 -33.32 2.04
CA MET A 166 36.66 -31.90 2.27
C MET A 166 35.47 -31.18 2.94
N LEU A 167 34.24 -31.63 2.69
CA LEU A 167 33.03 -31.09 3.33
C LEU A 167 32.96 -31.41 4.83
N ASP A 168 33.37 -32.61 5.24
CA ASP A 168 33.48 -32.97 6.67
C ASP A 168 34.53 -32.13 7.39
N HIS A 169 35.59 -31.73 6.69
CA HIS A 169 36.64 -30.87 7.24
C HIS A 169 36.16 -29.43 7.48
N VAL A 170 35.36 -28.87 6.57
CA VAL A 170 34.77 -27.53 6.70
C VAL A 170 33.73 -27.49 7.84
N TYR A 171 32.88 -28.51 7.93
CA TYR A 171 31.85 -28.59 8.98
C TYR A 171 32.46 -28.74 10.38
N ASN A 172 33.56 -29.50 10.50
CA ASN A 172 34.30 -29.62 11.75
C ASN A 172 34.98 -28.30 12.16
N LEU A 173 35.48 -27.53 11.19
CA LEU A 173 36.11 -26.22 11.43
C LEU A 173 35.08 -25.20 11.94
N GLU A 174 33.88 -25.18 11.36
CA GLU A 174 32.79 -24.29 11.76
C GLU A 174 32.25 -24.63 13.17
N SER A 175 32.14 -25.93 13.48
CA SER A 175 31.77 -26.41 14.83
C SER A 175 32.81 -25.98 15.88
N LEU A 176 34.10 -26.03 15.52
CA LEU A 176 35.22 -25.58 16.33
C LEU A 176 35.18 -24.07 16.59
N MET A 177 34.88 -23.26 15.56
CA MET A 177 34.74 -21.81 15.66
C MET A 177 33.58 -21.40 16.57
N ARG A 178 32.40 -22.02 16.42
CA ARG A 178 31.24 -21.74 17.28
C ARG A 178 31.51 -22.10 18.74
N ARG A 179 32.20 -23.21 19.01
CA ARG A 179 32.57 -23.63 20.37
C ARG A 179 33.62 -22.71 21.00
N ALA A 180 34.62 -22.25 20.23
CA ALA A 180 35.61 -21.30 20.71
C ALA A 180 34.99 -19.93 21.05
N GLN A 181 34.04 -19.47 20.23
CA GLN A 181 33.32 -18.22 20.43
C GLN A 181 32.36 -18.27 21.64
N GLN A 182 31.70 -19.41 21.87
CA GLN A 182 30.84 -19.63 23.03
C GLN A 182 31.62 -19.83 24.34
N ALA A 183 32.88 -20.31 24.28
CA ALA A 183 33.71 -20.58 25.46
C ALA A 183 34.46 -19.34 26.01
N GLY A 184 34.40 -18.18 25.32
CA GLY A 184 34.79 -16.88 25.86
C GLY A 184 36.19 -16.75 26.45
N THR A 185 37.17 -17.58 26.04
CA THR A 185 38.54 -17.52 26.58
C THR A 185 39.64 -17.91 25.56
N ASP A 186 40.78 -17.20 25.68
CA ASP A 186 42.10 -17.35 25.04
C ASP A 186 42.31 -16.68 23.66
N GLU A 187 43.11 -15.60 23.61
CA GLU A 187 43.51 -14.86 22.40
C GLU A 187 44.13 -15.78 21.32
N ARG A 188 44.77 -16.88 21.73
CA ARG A 188 45.35 -17.86 20.80
C ARG A 188 44.30 -18.66 20.02
N ALA A 189 43.15 -18.98 20.63
CA ALA A 189 42.08 -19.69 19.96
C ALA A 189 41.40 -18.79 18.90
N THR A 190 41.18 -17.52 19.25
CA THR A 190 40.65 -16.50 18.33
C THR A 190 41.63 -16.23 17.18
N ALA A 191 42.94 -16.17 17.45
CA ALA A 191 43.97 -15.99 16.43
C ALA A 191 44.08 -17.20 15.48
N ASN A 192 43.94 -18.43 15.99
CA ASN A 192 43.95 -19.64 15.17
C ASN A 192 42.69 -19.74 14.30
N ALA A 193 41.51 -19.37 14.81
CA ALA A 193 40.27 -19.31 14.05
C ALA A 193 40.33 -18.26 12.92
N ALA A 194 40.85 -17.06 13.21
CA ALA A 194 41.05 -16.01 12.21
C ALA A 194 42.06 -16.43 11.13
N ARG A 195 43.11 -17.17 11.51
CA ARG A 195 44.11 -17.68 10.56
C ARG A 195 43.58 -18.82 9.70
N ALA A 196 42.74 -19.70 10.23
CA ALA A 196 42.09 -20.76 9.47
C ALA A 196 41.07 -20.19 8.46
N ARG A 197 40.33 -19.15 8.87
CA ARG A 197 39.45 -18.37 7.98
C ARG A 197 40.24 -17.77 6.80
N LYS A 198 41.39 -17.14 7.08
CA LYS A 198 42.24 -16.55 6.04
C LYS A 198 42.76 -17.59 5.02
N LEU A 199 43.19 -18.77 5.49
CA LEU A 199 43.65 -19.85 4.60
C LEU A 199 42.52 -20.43 3.73
N PHE A 200 41.30 -20.47 4.26
CA PHE A 200 40.12 -20.90 3.52
C PHE A 200 39.71 -19.87 2.46
N GLU A 201 39.75 -18.58 2.78
CA GLU A 201 39.53 -17.48 1.83
C GLU A 201 40.59 -17.48 0.71
N GLU A 202 41.87 -17.68 1.03
CA GLU A 202 42.96 -17.82 0.05
C GLU A 202 42.79 -19.04 -0.86
N PHE A 203 42.26 -20.16 -0.34
CA PHE A 203 41.96 -21.36 -1.13
C PHE A 203 40.82 -21.14 -2.14
N LEU A 204 39.76 -20.42 -1.74
CA LEU A 204 38.61 -20.13 -2.61
C LEU A 204 38.95 -19.10 -3.71
N LEU A 205 39.82 -18.13 -3.42
CA LEU A 205 40.23 -17.08 -4.37
C LEU A 205 41.12 -17.60 -5.52
N GLY A 206 41.60 -18.85 -5.46
CA GLY A 206 42.50 -19.45 -6.44
C GLY A 206 41.87 -20.35 -7.51
N ARG A 207 40.54 -20.49 -7.58
CA ARG A 207 39.86 -21.42 -8.50
C ARG A 207 38.89 -20.76 -9.48
N ASP A 208 38.69 -21.42 -10.62
CA ASP A 208 37.84 -20.97 -11.72
C ASP A 208 36.35 -21.21 -11.43
N ARG A 209 35.52 -20.26 -11.84
CA ARG A 209 34.09 -20.11 -11.51
C ARG A 209 33.22 -21.28 -11.98
N GLY A 210 33.58 -21.91 -13.10
CA GLY A 210 32.78 -22.95 -13.74
C GLY A 210 32.75 -24.31 -13.02
N GLU A 211 33.71 -24.61 -12.13
CA GLU A 211 33.78 -25.89 -11.43
C GLU A 211 32.89 -25.98 -10.18
N LEU A 212 32.50 -24.83 -9.61
CA LEU A 212 31.86 -24.75 -8.29
C LEU A 212 30.40 -24.27 -8.31
N GLU A 213 29.91 -23.71 -9.42
CA GLU A 213 28.51 -23.29 -9.60
C GLU A 213 27.49 -24.44 -9.62
N GLN A 214 27.93 -25.71 -9.70
CA GLN A 214 27.03 -26.87 -9.73
C GLN A 214 26.56 -27.35 -8.34
N ILE A 215 26.94 -26.67 -7.25
CA ILE A 215 26.65 -27.11 -5.87
C ILE A 215 25.77 -26.07 -5.16
N GLU A 216 24.47 -26.34 -5.15
CA GLU A 216 23.37 -25.50 -4.61
C GLU A 216 23.56 -25.03 -3.15
N HIS A 217 24.37 -25.73 -2.35
CA HIS A 217 24.54 -25.39 -0.92
C HIS A 217 25.44 -24.15 -0.67
N TRP A 218 26.27 -23.73 -1.63
CA TRP A 218 27.26 -22.67 -1.41
C TRP A 218 26.71 -21.25 -1.62
N GLN A 219 25.49 -21.11 -2.11
CA GLN A 219 24.92 -19.83 -2.55
C GLN A 219 24.89 -18.76 -1.44
N HIS A 220 24.53 -19.13 -0.20
CA HIS A 220 24.57 -18.24 0.96
C HIS A 220 25.99 -17.70 1.26
N TYR A 221 27.03 -18.53 1.12
CA TYR A 221 28.40 -18.11 1.46
C TYR A 221 28.96 -17.10 0.45
N TYR A 222 28.41 -17.05 -0.77
CA TYR A 222 28.80 -16.05 -1.77
C TYR A 222 28.26 -14.66 -1.45
N ASP A 223 27.05 -14.54 -0.93
CA ASP A 223 26.45 -13.24 -0.58
C ASP A 223 27.26 -12.51 0.52
N ASP A 224 27.81 -13.26 1.49
CA ASP A 224 28.70 -12.73 2.54
C ASP A 224 30.12 -12.40 2.03
N ILE A 225 30.61 -13.15 1.03
CA ILE A 225 31.96 -12.96 0.45
C ILE A 225 31.95 -11.82 -0.58
N GLU A 226 30.88 -11.61 -1.34
CA GLU A 226 30.74 -10.42 -2.20
C GLU A 226 30.63 -9.14 -1.37
N GLY A 227 29.97 -9.18 -0.21
CA GLY A 227 30.03 -8.10 0.78
C GLY A 227 31.45 -7.84 1.27
N ALA A 228 32.21 -8.89 1.62
CA ALA A 228 33.60 -8.75 2.05
C ALA A 228 34.57 -8.33 0.92
N ARG A 229 34.27 -8.69 -0.34
CA ARG A 229 35.05 -8.31 -1.53
C ARG A 229 34.75 -6.86 -1.93
N ALA A 230 33.50 -6.42 -1.81
CA ALA A 230 33.10 -5.03 -1.93
C ALA A 230 33.77 -4.19 -0.83
N ASP A 231 33.73 -4.63 0.43
CA ASP A 231 34.41 -3.97 1.55
C ASP A 231 35.93 -3.93 1.37
N ALA A 232 36.57 -4.99 0.88
CA ALA A 232 38.02 -5.02 0.66
C ALA A 232 38.45 -4.15 -0.55
N ILE A 233 37.67 -4.11 -1.63
CA ILE A 233 37.89 -3.21 -2.77
C ILE A 233 37.67 -1.75 -2.33
N GLN A 234 36.67 -1.50 -1.48
CA GLN A 234 36.39 -0.19 -0.91
C GLN A 234 37.48 0.24 0.08
N GLN A 235 38.02 -0.68 0.88
CA GLN A 235 39.15 -0.43 1.78
C GLN A 235 40.46 -0.20 1.02
N GLN A 236 40.71 -0.94 -0.08
CA GLN A 236 41.87 -0.72 -0.95
C GLN A 236 41.76 0.62 -1.71
N ARG A 237 40.55 1.02 -2.13
CA ARG A 237 40.27 2.38 -2.65
C ARG A 237 40.47 3.47 -1.59
N ILE A 238 40.14 3.20 -0.33
CA ILE A 238 40.39 4.10 0.82
C ILE A 238 41.89 4.21 1.14
N ASP A 239 42.67 3.12 0.99
CA ASP A 239 44.11 3.14 1.20
C ASP A 239 44.86 3.82 0.03
N ASP A 240 44.35 3.69 -1.20
CA ASP A 240 44.81 4.44 -2.36
C ASP A 240 44.41 5.94 -2.28
N PHE A 241 43.27 6.25 -1.64
CA PHE A 241 42.76 7.60 -1.37
C PHE A 241 43.66 8.47 -0.46
N PHE A 242 44.58 7.88 0.31
CA PHE A 242 45.49 8.63 1.19
C PHE A 242 46.89 8.91 0.61
N ASN A 243 47.18 8.51 -0.63
CA ASN A 243 48.51 8.69 -1.23
C ASN A 243 48.59 10.01 -2.02
N PHE A 244 48.88 11.10 -1.30
CA PHE A 244 49.00 12.45 -1.86
C PHE A 244 50.38 12.70 -2.46
N ASP A 245 50.46 12.74 -3.78
CA ASP A 245 51.42 13.60 -4.50
C ASP A 245 51.09 13.64 -5.99
N THR A 246 50.54 14.77 -6.47
CA THR A 246 51.04 15.60 -7.60
C THR A 246 49.96 16.29 -8.46
N GLU A 247 50.23 17.59 -8.66
CA GLU A 247 50.01 18.42 -9.85
C GLU A 247 48.61 18.53 -10.49
N VAL A 248 48.00 19.71 -10.27
CA VAL A 248 46.77 20.22 -10.89
C VAL A 248 46.99 20.65 -12.35
N PRO A 249 46.21 20.13 -13.32
CA PRO A 249 45.87 20.80 -14.58
C PRO A 249 44.40 21.27 -14.59
N PRO A 250 43.97 22.10 -15.56
CA PRO A 250 43.32 23.37 -15.24
C PRO A 250 41.78 23.35 -15.18
N ALA A 251 41.27 24.31 -14.42
CA ALA A 251 39.90 24.79 -14.40
C ALA A 251 39.43 25.26 -15.80
N GLU A 252 38.43 24.59 -16.39
CA GLU A 252 37.53 25.18 -17.40
C GLU A 252 36.26 24.35 -17.70
N GLN A 253 35.93 23.29 -16.95
CA GLN A 253 34.63 22.61 -17.09
C GLN A 253 33.59 23.26 -16.16
N VAL A 254 32.47 23.69 -16.74
CA VAL A 254 31.31 24.16 -15.99
C VAL A 254 30.66 22.97 -15.31
N ALA A 255 30.59 23.00 -13.97
CA ALA A 255 29.93 21.96 -13.21
C ALA A 255 28.39 22.00 -13.41
N PRO A 256 27.72 20.84 -13.52
CA PRO A 256 26.26 20.81 -13.63
C PRO A 256 25.60 21.35 -12.35
N SER A 257 24.53 22.12 -12.51
CA SER A 257 23.82 22.77 -11.42
C SER A 257 22.31 22.53 -11.50
N GLY A 258 21.65 22.41 -10.34
CA GLY A 258 20.24 22.04 -10.27
C GLY A 258 19.99 20.55 -10.54
N TYR A 259 18.89 20.03 -9.99
CA TYR A 259 18.58 18.60 -9.99
C TYR A 259 18.53 18.01 -11.41
N GLY A 260 17.70 18.57 -12.30
CA GLY A 260 17.47 17.98 -13.61
C GLY A 260 18.69 17.97 -14.52
N GLN A 261 19.52 19.02 -14.51
CA GLN A 261 20.78 19.06 -15.28
C GLN A 261 21.82 18.09 -14.70
N ARG A 262 21.92 17.95 -13.37
CA ARG A 262 22.79 16.95 -12.72
C ARG A 262 22.40 15.54 -13.14
N ILE A 263 21.13 15.17 -13.03
CA ILE A 263 20.65 13.85 -13.47
C ILE A 263 20.86 13.64 -14.97
N ALA A 264 20.56 14.62 -15.81
CA ALA A 264 20.79 14.53 -17.25
C ALA A 264 22.28 14.34 -17.60
N ASN A 265 23.18 14.98 -16.84
CA ASN A 265 24.62 14.81 -16.99
C ASN A 265 25.06 13.37 -16.64
N VAL A 266 24.56 12.80 -15.54
CA VAL A 266 24.82 11.39 -15.17
C VAL A 266 24.35 10.43 -16.26
N LEU A 267 23.13 10.60 -16.76
CA LEU A 267 22.57 9.75 -17.82
C LEU A 267 23.38 9.83 -19.12
N ALA A 268 23.83 11.04 -19.49
CA ALA A 268 24.68 11.24 -20.66
C ALA A 268 26.06 10.60 -20.48
N ILE A 269 26.69 10.75 -19.31
CA ILE A 269 27.98 10.11 -19.00
C ILE A 269 27.86 8.59 -19.08
N ALA A 270 26.83 8.02 -18.44
CA ALA A 270 26.56 6.59 -18.47
C ALA A 270 26.36 6.10 -19.92
N GLY A 271 25.52 6.77 -20.71
CA GLY A 271 25.27 6.38 -22.10
C GLY A 271 26.52 6.44 -22.98
N VAL A 272 27.34 7.48 -22.84
CA VAL A 272 28.61 7.63 -23.57
C VAL A 272 29.61 6.53 -23.18
N ASN A 273 29.75 6.26 -21.89
CA ASN A 273 30.69 5.23 -21.41
C ASN A 273 30.22 3.81 -21.78
N GLN A 274 28.92 3.52 -21.71
CA GLN A 274 28.35 2.26 -22.17
C GLN A 274 28.61 2.03 -23.66
N ALA A 275 28.51 3.09 -24.48
CA ALA A 275 28.84 3.02 -25.90
C ALA A 275 30.34 2.79 -26.15
N ARG A 276 31.23 3.46 -25.39
CA ARG A 276 32.69 3.21 -25.45
C ARG A 276 32.99 1.74 -25.16
N ASP A 277 32.44 1.21 -24.08
CA ASP A 277 32.62 -0.19 -23.67
C ASP A 277 32.00 -1.17 -24.69
N ALA A 278 30.83 -0.88 -25.24
CA ALA A 278 30.24 -1.66 -26.33
C ALA A 278 31.12 -1.71 -27.57
N ARG A 279 31.62 -0.56 -28.04
CA ARG A 279 32.52 -0.48 -29.21
C ARG A 279 33.85 -1.20 -28.95
N ALA A 280 34.40 -1.06 -27.74
CA ALA A 280 35.63 -1.76 -27.34
C ALA A 280 35.45 -3.29 -27.36
N ARG A 281 34.31 -3.79 -26.85
CA ARG A 281 33.97 -5.23 -26.88
C ARG A 281 33.79 -5.75 -28.30
N ILE A 282 33.02 -5.04 -29.14
CA ILE A 282 32.85 -5.41 -30.55
C ILE A 282 34.21 -5.51 -31.25
N GLN A 283 35.11 -4.55 -31.01
CA GLN A 283 36.46 -4.57 -31.57
C GLN A 283 37.27 -5.78 -31.07
N ALA A 284 37.23 -6.05 -29.76
CA ALA A 284 37.89 -7.22 -29.17
C ALA A 284 37.37 -8.55 -29.73
N ASP A 285 36.04 -8.67 -29.90
CA ASP A 285 35.39 -9.84 -30.51
C ASP A 285 35.85 -10.03 -31.96
N TYR A 286 35.97 -8.94 -32.73
CA TYR A 286 36.51 -8.99 -34.09
C TYR A 286 37.97 -9.43 -34.14
N ASP A 287 38.79 -8.96 -33.20
CA ASP A 287 40.21 -9.36 -33.12
C ASP A 287 40.34 -10.84 -32.73
N GLN A 288 39.50 -11.33 -31.83
CA GLN A 288 39.41 -12.76 -31.49
C GLN A 288 38.91 -13.60 -32.68
N ALA A 289 37.84 -13.18 -33.35
CA ALA A 289 37.30 -13.89 -34.52
C ALA A 289 38.31 -13.98 -35.66
N ARG A 290 39.07 -12.91 -35.92
CA ARG A 290 40.16 -12.91 -36.91
C ARG A 290 41.24 -13.93 -36.57
N ALA A 291 41.56 -14.12 -35.29
CA ALA A 291 42.52 -15.15 -34.85
C ALA A 291 42.01 -16.58 -35.10
N HIS A 292 40.69 -16.80 -35.10
CA HIS A 292 40.05 -18.10 -35.35
C HIS A 292 39.73 -18.38 -36.83
N GLY A 293 39.93 -17.40 -37.73
CA GLY A 293 39.79 -17.55 -39.18
C GLY A 293 38.46 -17.04 -39.76
N SER A 294 38.33 -17.09 -41.08
CA SER A 294 37.25 -16.41 -41.81
C SER A 294 35.83 -16.87 -41.44
N GLY A 295 35.65 -18.16 -41.13
CA GLY A 295 34.34 -18.68 -40.71
C GLY A 295 33.87 -18.11 -39.36
N ALA A 296 34.79 -17.83 -38.43
CA ALA A 296 34.45 -17.20 -37.15
C ALA A 296 34.07 -15.73 -37.34
N VAL A 297 34.73 -15.03 -38.28
CA VAL A 297 34.38 -13.65 -38.66
C VAL A 297 32.98 -13.60 -39.30
N GLU A 298 32.67 -14.51 -40.23
CA GLU A 298 31.32 -14.57 -40.85
C GLU A 298 30.22 -14.82 -39.81
N MET A 299 30.46 -15.67 -38.80
CA MET A 299 29.51 -15.88 -37.70
C MET A 299 29.35 -14.63 -36.83
N LEU A 300 30.46 -13.93 -36.52
CA LEU A 300 30.41 -12.70 -35.75
C LEU A 300 29.65 -11.60 -36.50
N ASP A 301 29.87 -11.46 -37.82
CA ASP A 301 29.14 -10.48 -38.63
C ASP A 301 27.62 -10.69 -38.56
N VAL A 302 27.15 -11.95 -38.56
CA VAL A 302 25.72 -12.27 -38.37
C VAL A 302 25.23 -11.87 -36.98
N ALA A 303 26.03 -12.11 -35.93
CA ALA A 303 25.67 -11.74 -34.56
C ALA A 303 25.63 -10.21 -34.38
N ILE A 304 26.59 -9.49 -34.94
CA ILE A 304 26.67 -8.03 -34.94
C ILE A 304 25.49 -7.42 -35.71
N GLU A 305 25.12 -8.00 -36.86
CA GLU A 305 23.94 -7.56 -37.61
C GLU A 305 22.65 -7.74 -36.79
N HIS A 306 22.52 -8.85 -36.06
CA HIS A 306 21.39 -9.07 -35.17
C HIS A 306 21.35 -8.06 -34.03
N GLN A 307 22.49 -7.80 -33.36
CA GLN A 307 22.57 -6.79 -32.29
C GLN A 307 22.18 -5.40 -32.81
N ARG A 308 22.68 -5.00 -33.98
CA ARG A 308 22.31 -3.73 -34.63
C ARG A 308 20.83 -3.69 -35.02
N GLY A 309 20.27 -4.81 -35.48
CA GLY A 309 18.85 -4.95 -35.77
C GLY A 309 17.99 -4.68 -34.54
N SER A 310 18.30 -5.32 -33.40
CA SER A 310 17.61 -5.07 -32.13
C SER A 310 17.76 -3.63 -31.64
N ALA A 311 18.97 -3.06 -31.73
CA ALA A 311 19.18 -1.65 -31.37
C ALA A 311 18.34 -0.70 -32.26
N ASN A 312 18.22 -0.98 -33.56
CA ASN A 312 17.38 -0.18 -34.45
C ASN A 312 15.89 -0.26 -34.09
N GLU A 313 15.40 -1.43 -33.65
CA GLU A 313 14.02 -1.59 -33.18
C GLU A 313 13.77 -0.77 -31.91
N ASN A 314 14.71 -0.82 -30.95
CA ASN A 314 14.66 -0.03 -29.72
C ASN A 314 14.68 1.48 -30.00
N LEU A 315 15.59 1.94 -30.87
CA LEU A 315 15.74 3.36 -31.24
C LEU A 315 14.55 3.92 -32.02
N GLN A 316 13.73 3.07 -32.66
CA GLN A 316 12.46 3.50 -33.24
C GLN A 316 11.34 3.68 -32.21
N GLN A 317 11.53 3.15 -30.99
CA GLN A 317 10.53 3.11 -29.92
C GLN A 317 11.09 3.74 -28.64
N ILE A 318 11.90 4.79 -28.76
CA ILE A 318 12.46 5.51 -27.61
C ILE A 318 11.33 5.97 -26.70
N ALA A 319 11.41 5.58 -25.43
CA ALA A 319 10.45 5.96 -24.41
C ALA A 319 10.74 7.37 -23.89
N TRP A 320 10.51 8.39 -24.72
CA TRP A 320 10.82 9.80 -24.43
C TRP A 320 10.22 10.33 -23.12
N SER A 321 9.11 9.76 -22.67
CA SER A 321 8.48 10.12 -21.39
C SER A 321 9.20 9.56 -20.17
N ASN A 322 10.01 8.51 -20.32
CA ASN A 322 10.79 7.90 -19.25
C ASN A 322 12.26 8.32 -19.43
N ARG A 323 12.69 9.32 -18.64
CA ARG A 323 14.03 9.89 -18.76
C ARG A 323 15.16 8.89 -18.53
N TRP A 324 14.92 7.87 -17.71
CA TRP A 324 15.92 6.86 -17.35
C TRP A 324 16.27 5.94 -18.54
N SER A 325 15.35 5.82 -19.51
CA SER A 325 15.60 5.09 -20.76
C SER A 325 16.56 5.80 -21.73
N LEU A 326 16.83 7.09 -21.51
CA LEU A 326 17.64 7.89 -22.43
C LEU A 326 19.12 7.49 -22.40
N ALA A 327 19.63 6.98 -21.26
CA ALA A 327 21.02 6.53 -21.16
C ALA A 327 21.30 5.33 -22.08
N SER A 328 20.48 4.28 -22.03
CA SER A 328 20.62 3.10 -22.90
C SER A 328 20.35 3.43 -24.36
N SER A 329 19.34 4.27 -24.65
CA SER A 329 19.05 4.75 -26.00
C SER A 329 20.23 5.55 -26.58
N LEU A 330 20.86 6.42 -25.78
CA LEU A 330 22.07 7.14 -26.17
C LEU A 330 23.24 6.19 -26.42
N ALA A 331 23.42 5.18 -25.58
CA ALA A 331 24.46 4.18 -25.75
C ALA A 331 24.32 3.40 -27.07
N GLU A 332 23.11 2.92 -27.38
CA GLU A 332 22.82 2.23 -28.64
C GLU A 332 23.04 3.13 -29.85
N ALA A 333 22.53 4.37 -29.79
CA ALA A 333 22.67 5.35 -30.86
C ALA A 333 24.15 5.66 -31.14
N LEU A 334 24.94 5.95 -30.11
CA LEU A 334 26.39 6.21 -30.23
C LEU A 334 27.17 4.99 -30.73
N THR A 335 26.78 3.78 -30.32
CA THR A 335 27.44 2.54 -30.75
C THR A 335 27.27 2.30 -32.25
N TRP A 336 26.08 2.59 -32.80
CA TRP A 336 25.71 2.17 -34.15
C TRP A 336 25.59 3.30 -35.19
N HIS A 337 25.66 4.58 -34.80
CA HIS A 337 25.40 5.71 -35.72
C HIS A 337 26.26 5.71 -37.00
N ASP A 338 27.50 5.24 -36.93
CA ASP A 338 28.41 5.13 -38.09
C ASP A 338 27.92 4.12 -39.15
N THR A 339 27.06 3.18 -38.76
CA THR A 339 26.66 2.03 -39.57
C THR A 339 25.15 1.86 -39.73
N SER A 340 24.34 2.71 -39.11
CA SER A 340 22.88 2.69 -39.17
C SER A 340 22.31 4.11 -39.27
N GLU A 341 21.51 4.35 -40.31
CA GLU A 341 20.80 5.64 -40.50
C GLU A 341 19.74 5.89 -39.41
N ILE A 342 19.11 4.82 -38.90
CA ILE A 342 18.16 4.91 -37.78
C ILE A 342 18.90 5.39 -36.53
N ALA A 343 20.06 4.79 -36.24
CA ALA A 343 20.86 5.18 -35.09
C ALA A 343 21.43 6.60 -35.22
N ALA A 344 21.87 7.00 -36.43
CA ALA A 344 22.32 8.37 -36.68
C ALA A 344 21.20 9.41 -36.49
N THR A 345 19.97 9.08 -36.92
CA THR A 345 18.80 9.95 -36.73
C THR A 345 18.46 10.07 -35.26
N ALA A 346 18.33 8.94 -34.56
CA ALA A 346 18.03 8.88 -33.13
C ALA A 346 19.11 9.59 -32.29
N LEU A 347 20.40 9.47 -32.66
CA LEU A 347 21.49 10.19 -32.00
C LEU A 347 21.30 11.71 -32.11
N GLY A 348 20.88 12.20 -33.28
CA GLY A 348 20.57 13.62 -33.46
C GLY A 348 19.45 14.09 -32.54
N GLU A 349 18.36 13.32 -32.45
CA GLU A 349 17.21 13.63 -31.58
C GLU A 349 17.58 13.58 -30.09
N LEU A 350 18.30 12.54 -29.65
CA LEU A 350 18.75 12.39 -28.26
C LEU A 350 19.69 13.52 -27.85
N ARG A 351 20.62 13.91 -28.71
CA ARG A 351 21.53 15.05 -28.45
C ARG A 351 20.75 16.34 -28.28
N SER A 352 19.76 16.61 -29.13
CA SER A 352 18.88 17.78 -28.97
C SER A 352 18.07 17.70 -27.68
N ALA A 353 17.57 16.52 -27.29
CA ALA A 353 16.85 16.37 -26.04
C ALA A 353 17.72 16.70 -24.80
N PHE A 354 18.97 16.23 -24.74
CA PHE A 354 19.89 16.57 -23.65
C PHE A 354 20.31 18.05 -23.68
N ALA A 355 20.60 18.60 -24.85
CA ALA A 355 21.08 19.97 -25.00
C ALA A 355 19.96 21.00 -24.77
N ASP A 356 18.81 20.85 -25.43
CA ASP A 356 17.72 21.83 -25.40
C ASP A 356 16.97 21.83 -24.07
N GLN A 357 16.85 20.66 -23.40
CA GLN A 357 16.11 20.56 -22.13
C GLN A 357 16.98 20.80 -20.91
N TRP A 358 18.28 20.49 -20.96
CA TRP A 358 19.14 20.49 -19.77
C TRP A 358 20.52 21.11 -19.99
N GLY A 359 20.83 21.62 -21.18
CA GLY A 359 22.15 22.19 -21.49
C GLY A 359 23.28 21.16 -21.45
N VAL A 360 22.96 19.86 -21.58
CA VAL A 360 23.95 18.78 -21.57
C VAL A 360 24.34 18.46 -23.01
N VAL A 361 25.59 18.74 -23.36
CA VAL A 361 26.10 18.58 -24.73
C VAL A 361 26.91 17.29 -24.84
N VAL A 362 26.46 16.40 -25.73
CA VAL A 362 27.16 15.16 -26.06
C VAL A 362 27.89 15.31 -27.39
N ASP A 363 29.22 15.14 -27.35
CA ASP A 363 30.09 15.07 -28.52
C ASP A 363 30.26 13.60 -28.96
N PRO A 364 29.70 13.17 -30.10
CA PRO A 364 29.79 11.79 -30.57
C PRO A 364 31.15 11.43 -31.15
N GLU A 365 31.96 12.41 -31.57
CA GLU A 365 33.29 12.16 -32.13
C GLU A 365 34.32 11.95 -31.01
N GLN A 366 34.30 12.83 -30.01
CA GLN A 366 35.18 12.72 -28.84
C GLN A 366 34.64 11.75 -27.78
N MET A 367 33.38 11.34 -27.92
CA MET A 367 32.64 10.59 -26.91
C MET A 367 32.72 11.32 -25.56
N GLN A 368 32.46 12.63 -25.54
CA GLN A 368 32.55 13.45 -24.31
C GLN A 368 31.23 14.12 -23.98
N VAL A 369 31.03 14.40 -22.69
CA VAL A 369 29.87 15.13 -22.18
C VAL A 369 30.37 16.44 -21.59
N SER A 370 29.69 17.54 -21.91
CA SER A 370 29.98 18.87 -21.39
C SER A 370 28.69 19.61 -21.06
N ILE A 371 28.80 20.73 -20.33
CA ILE A 371 27.68 21.60 -19.97
C ILE A 371 27.78 22.89 -20.80
N ASP A 372 26.65 23.30 -21.38
CA ASP A 372 26.51 24.60 -22.03
C ASP A 372 26.53 25.71 -20.96
N PRO A 373 27.54 26.61 -20.94
CA PRO A 373 27.64 27.69 -19.97
C PRO A 373 26.50 28.72 -20.06
N ASP A 374 25.84 28.83 -21.22
CA ASP A 374 24.79 29.81 -21.47
C ASP A 374 23.37 29.27 -21.17
N PHE A 375 23.26 27.98 -20.83
CA PHE A 375 21.99 27.36 -20.46
C PHE A 375 21.53 27.78 -19.05
N ASP A 376 20.23 28.02 -18.87
CA ASP A 376 19.62 28.31 -17.56
C ASP A 376 18.95 27.05 -16.98
N PRO A 377 19.67 26.25 -16.16
CA PRO A 377 19.13 25.02 -15.59
C PRO A 377 18.05 25.26 -14.54
N ILE A 378 18.01 26.45 -13.91
CA ILE A 378 17.01 26.78 -12.90
C ILE A 378 15.67 27.04 -13.59
N ALA A 379 15.67 27.83 -14.68
CA ALA A 379 14.46 28.07 -15.47
C ALA A 379 13.91 26.76 -16.07
N ALA A 380 14.78 25.91 -16.60
CA ALA A 380 14.40 24.60 -17.14
C ALA A 380 13.76 23.70 -16.06
N GLN A 381 14.41 23.56 -14.89
CA GLN A 381 13.88 22.80 -13.76
C GLN A 381 12.51 23.33 -13.31
N THR A 382 12.39 24.66 -13.15
CA THR A 382 11.15 25.32 -12.75
C THR A 382 10.01 25.03 -13.74
N TYR A 383 10.29 25.05 -15.04
CA TYR A 383 9.29 24.76 -16.08
C TYR A 383 8.79 23.30 -15.99
N VAL A 384 9.70 22.34 -15.82
CA VAL A 384 9.36 20.92 -15.73
C VAL A 384 8.54 20.63 -14.46
N GLU A 385 8.91 21.20 -13.32
CA GLU A 385 8.13 21.07 -12.08
C GLU A 385 6.73 21.71 -12.21
N ALA A 386 6.64 22.90 -12.83
CA ALA A 386 5.37 23.55 -13.09
C ALA A 386 4.50 22.73 -14.05
N SER A 387 5.10 22.06 -15.04
CA SER A 387 4.43 21.17 -15.98
C SER A 387 3.83 19.95 -15.28
N ALA A 388 4.60 19.28 -14.41
CA ALA A 388 4.11 18.16 -13.62
C ALA A 388 2.95 18.56 -12.68
N LEU A 389 3.06 19.72 -12.01
CA LEU A 389 1.96 20.26 -11.20
C LEU A 389 0.71 20.55 -12.05
N PHE A 390 0.89 21.17 -13.22
CA PHE A 390 -0.22 21.47 -14.13
C PHE A 390 -0.90 20.21 -14.67
N ALA A 391 -0.14 19.14 -14.94
CA ALA A 391 -0.65 17.84 -15.32
C ALA A 391 -1.53 17.24 -14.21
N ARG A 392 -1.07 17.24 -12.96
CA ARG A 392 -1.90 16.84 -11.79
C ARG A 392 -3.19 17.63 -11.68
N GLN A 393 -3.11 18.95 -11.80
CA GLN A 393 -4.29 19.83 -11.73
C GLN A 393 -5.25 19.57 -12.90
N SER A 394 -4.75 19.15 -14.07
CA SER A 394 -5.57 18.75 -15.21
C SER A 394 -6.25 17.40 -14.97
N ALA A 395 -5.53 16.43 -14.39
CA ALA A 395 -6.10 15.14 -14.00
C ALA A 395 -7.22 15.28 -12.95
N VAL A 396 -7.14 16.28 -12.05
CA VAL A 396 -8.24 16.64 -11.14
C VAL A 396 -9.50 17.05 -11.91
N ILE A 397 -9.36 17.92 -12.92
CA ILE A 397 -10.50 18.38 -13.73
C ILE A 397 -11.16 17.20 -14.44
N GLU A 398 -10.37 16.33 -15.07
CA GLU A 398 -10.86 15.12 -15.74
C GLU A 398 -11.58 14.19 -14.75
N GLN A 399 -10.97 13.93 -13.59
CA GLN A 399 -11.54 13.06 -12.58
C GLN A 399 -12.86 13.61 -12.02
N VAL A 400 -12.97 14.93 -11.83
CA VAL A 400 -14.21 15.59 -11.39
C VAL A 400 -15.27 15.55 -12.49
N ASP A 401 -14.88 15.66 -13.76
CA ASP A 401 -15.80 15.49 -14.89
C ASP A 401 -16.31 14.04 -15.04
N GLU A 402 -15.62 13.04 -14.48
CA GLU A 402 -16.12 11.66 -14.47
C GLU A 402 -17.06 11.37 -13.29
N LEU A 403 -17.14 12.27 -12.30
CA LEU A 403 -17.99 12.05 -11.13
C LEU A 403 -19.49 12.12 -11.48
N SER A 404 -20.25 11.27 -10.80
CA SER A 404 -21.71 11.26 -10.84
C SER A 404 -22.30 12.42 -10.03
N LEU A 405 -22.12 13.65 -10.53
CA LEU A 405 -22.64 14.89 -9.95
C LEU A 405 -23.85 15.39 -10.76
N GLY A 406 -24.70 16.21 -10.14
CA GLY A 406 -25.74 16.92 -10.89
C GLY A 406 -25.13 17.87 -11.92
N GLU A 407 -25.71 17.97 -13.12
CA GLU A 407 -25.17 18.78 -14.25
C GLU A 407 -24.81 20.22 -13.86
N ALA A 408 -25.63 20.87 -13.04
CA ALA A 408 -25.37 22.23 -12.56
C ALA A 408 -24.16 22.31 -11.62
N THR A 409 -24.07 21.38 -10.65
CA THR A 409 -22.92 21.25 -9.73
C THR A 409 -21.64 20.97 -10.51
N LYS A 410 -21.71 20.04 -11.45
CA LYS A 410 -20.59 19.64 -12.29
C LYS A 410 -20.05 20.82 -13.11
N THR A 411 -20.93 21.51 -13.81
CA THR A 411 -20.57 22.71 -14.59
C THR A 411 -19.91 23.77 -13.72
N ALA A 412 -20.47 24.05 -12.54
CA ALA A 412 -19.92 25.05 -11.62
C ALA A 412 -18.56 24.63 -11.04
N ALA A 413 -18.41 23.35 -10.67
CA ALA A 413 -17.15 22.79 -10.18
C ALA A 413 -16.05 22.87 -11.25
N THR A 414 -16.33 22.44 -12.48
CA THR A 414 -15.36 22.49 -13.59
C THR A 414 -14.89 23.92 -13.86
N GLN A 415 -15.79 24.91 -13.82
CA GLN A 415 -15.42 26.32 -13.99
C GLN A 415 -14.52 26.83 -12.84
N ALA A 416 -14.81 26.45 -11.59
CA ALA A 416 -13.96 26.80 -10.46
C ALA A 416 -12.56 26.14 -10.59
N LEU A 417 -12.51 24.88 -11.01
CA LEU A 417 -11.25 24.13 -11.19
C LEU A 417 -10.39 24.67 -12.34
N LEU A 418 -11.00 25.10 -13.45
CA LEU A 418 -10.28 25.75 -14.54
C LEU A 418 -9.61 27.05 -14.09
N ARG A 419 -10.30 27.87 -13.30
CA ARG A 419 -9.71 29.08 -12.69
C ARG A 419 -8.63 28.75 -11.68
N TRP A 420 -8.83 27.70 -10.89
CA TRP A 420 -7.85 27.23 -9.91
C TRP A 420 -6.55 26.76 -10.58
N ARG A 421 -6.62 25.94 -11.63
CA ARG A 421 -5.44 25.46 -12.37
C ARG A 421 -4.73 26.60 -13.12
N GLY A 422 -5.49 27.53 -13.69
CA GLY A 422 -4.99 28.55 -14.60
C GLY A 422 -4.99 28.10 -16.07
N GLU A 423 -4.72 29.04 -16.97
CA GLU A 423 -4.80 28.86 -18.42
C GLU A 423 -3.52 28.28 -19.04
N SER A 424 -2.34 28.75 -18.62
CA SER A 424 -1.04 28.26 -19.08
C SER A 424 0.04 28.52 -18.02
N ILE A 425 1.13 27.75 -18.12
CA ILE A 425 2.37 27.92 -17.36
C ILE A 425 3.48 28.58 -18.19
N ASP A 426 3.28 28.80 -19.50
CA ASP A 426 4.34 29.22 -20.43
C ASP A 426 4.87 30.64 -20.15
N GLU A 427 4.04 31.52 -19.59
CA GLU A 427 4.43 32.91 -19.33
C GLU A 427 5.23 33.08 -18.03
N ASP A 428 4.84 32.39 -16.95
CA ASP A 428 5.50 32.47 -15.64
C ASP A 428 5.35 31.16 -14.83
N PRO A 429 6.20 30.15 -15.11
CA PRO A 429 6.19 28.88 -14.39
C PRO A 429 6.45 29.02 -12.88
N ALA A 430 7.34 29.95 -12.51
CA ALA A 430 7.72 30.19 -11.12
C ALA A 430 6.53 30.72 -10.30
N ALA A 431 5.77 31.67 -10.86
CA ALA A 431 4.55 32.16 -10.23
C ALA A 431 3.47 31.07 -10.13
N ALA A 432 3.36 30.18 -11.12
CA ALA A 432 2.41 29.07 -11.08
C ALA A 432 2.68 28.14 -9.89
N LEU A 433 3.96 27.81 -9.62
CA LEU A 433 4.37 27.03 -8.46
C LEU A 433 4.13 27.79 -7.14
N ALA A 434 4.62 29.02 -7.04
CA ALA A 434 4.55 29.81 -5.81
C ALA A 434 3.11 30.13 -5.36
N ALA A 435 2.17 30.28 -6.31
CA ALA A 435 0.78 30.61 -6.02
C ALA A 435 -0.10 29.37 -5.73
N ALA A 436 0.43 28.14 -5.81
CA ALA A 436 -0.38 26.91 -5.74
C ALA A 436 -1.25 26.81 -4.47
N GLU A 437 -0.68 27.09 -3.30
CA GLU A 437 -1.40 27.06 -2.02
C GLU A 437 -2.48 28.14 -1.96
N GLN A 438 -2.16 29.37 -2.37
CA GLN A 438 -3.13 30.45 -2.42
C GLN A 438 -4.29 30.15 -3.39
N ARG A 439 -3.98 29.55 -4.54
CA ARG A 439 -5.00 29.11 -5.51
C ARG A 439 -5.91 28.05 -4.89
N ARG A 440 -5.38 27.11 -4.10
CA ARG A 440 -6.19 26.09 -3.39
C ARG A 440 -7.16 26.72 -2.38
N VAL A 441 -6.75 27.76 -1.66
CA VAL A 441 -7.63 28.54 -0.77
C VAL A 441 -8.72 29.25 -1.57
N GLN A 442 -8.36 29.86 -2.71
CA GLN A 442 -9.32 30.51 -3.60
C GLN A 442 -10.34 29.52 -4.19
N LEU A 443 -9.90 28.31 -4.58
CA LEU A 443 -10.80 27.25 -5.05
C LEU A 443 -11.86 26.91 -4.02
N ALA A 444 -11.48 26.79 -2.74
CA ALA A 444 -12.45 26.51 -1.69
C ALA A 444 -13.54 27.61 -1.60
N ALA A 445 -13.14 28.88 -1.69
CA ALA A 445 -14.06 30.02 -1.69
C ALA A 445 -14.94 30.08 -2.96
N ASP A 446 -14.40 29.68 -4.10
CA ASP A 446 -15.13 29.62 -5.37
C ASP A 446 -16.20 28.51 -5.34
N LEU A 447 -15.87 27.33 -4.80
CA LEU A 447 -16.81 26.23 -4.63
C LEU A 447 -17.91 26.60 -3.61
N ASP A 448 -17.57 27.30 -2.53
CA ASP A 448 -18.55 27.84 -1.57
C ASP A 448 -19.49 28.84 -2.24
N SER A 449 -18.94 29.75 -3.05
CA SER A 449 -19.71 30.77 -3.79
C SER A 449 -20.62 30.14 -4.84
N ALA A 450 -20.24 28.99 -5.40
CA ALA A 450 -21.04 28.19 -6.30
C ALA A 450 -22.15 27.39 -5.59
N GLY A 451 -22.20 27.40 -4.25
CA GLY A 451 -23.20 26.69 -3.46
C GLY A 451 -22.96 25.17 -3.37
N ILE A 452 -21.75 24.71 -3.68
CA ILE A 452 -21.39 23.29 -3.67
C ILE A 452 -21.08 22.87 -2.23
N THR A 453 -21.94 22.02 -1.65
CA THR A 453 -21.89 21.61 -0.24
C THR A 453 -22.13 20.11 -0.06
N GLY A 454 -21.94 19.59 1.14
CA GLY A 454 -22.27 18.19 1.49
C GLY A 454 -21.36 17.16 0.81
N ASP A 455 -21.94 16.02 0.41
CA ASP A 455 -21.21 14.88 -0.15
C ASP A 455 -20.52 15.21 -1.48
N ASP A 456 -21.15 16.02 -2.33
CA ASP A 456 -20.57 16.47 -3.60
C ASP A 456 -19.31 17.31 -3.36
N ARG A 457 -19.37 18.22 -2.38
CA ARG A 457 -18.21 19.02 -1.98
C ARG A 457 -17.08 18.14 -1.44
N ALA A 458 -17.40 17.19 -0.55
CA ALA A 458 -16.43 16.29 0.03
C ALA A 458 -15.71 15.43 -1.02
N ARG A 459 -16.41 15.01 -2.09
CA ARG A 459 -15.81 14.29 -3.23
C ARG A 459 -14.85 15.17 -4.03
N ILE A 460 -15.25 16.40 -4.35
CA ILE A 460 -14.41 17.34 -5.10
C ILE A 460 -13.15 17.70 -4.29
N ASP A 461 -13.30 18.08 -3.03
CA ASP A 461 -12.17 18.41 -2.16
C ASP A 461 -11.21 17.22 -2.04
N PHE A 462 -11.75 16.00 -1.84
CA PHE A 462 -10.91 14.80 -1.78
C PHE A 462 -10.11 14.59 -3.07
N VAL A 463 -10.72 14.70 -4.26
CA VAL A 463 -10.00 14.52 -5.54
C VAL A 463 -8.89 15.56 -5.68
N VAL A 464 -9.19 16.82 -5.38
CA VAL A 464 -8.21 17.93 -5.44
C VAL A 464 -7.02 17.64 -4.54
N ASP A 465 -7.28 17.33 -3.26
CA ASP A 465 -6.22 17.16 -2.26
C ASP A 465 -5.46 15.85 -2.46
N TYR A 466 -6.14 14.78 -2.86
CA TYR A 466 -5.54 13.48 -3.15
C TYR A 466 -4.59 13.55 -4.35
N LEU A 467 -5.06 14.05 -5.51
CA LEU A 467 -4.24 14.13 -6.73
C LEU A 467 -3.20 15.24 -6.69
N THR A 468 -3.23 16.15 -5.72
CA THR A 468 -2.15 17.13 -5.51
C THR A 468 -1.18 16.72 -4.40
N GLY A 469 -1.41 15.57 -3.74
CA GLY A 469 -0.57 15.05 -2.67
C GLY A 469 -0.78 15.72 -1.29
N ASN A 470 -1.78 16.59 -1.15
CA ASN A 470 -2.02 17.40 0.05
C ASN A 470 -3.04 16.76 0.98
N THR A 471 -2.84 15.50 1.37
CA THR A 471 -3.85 14.73 2.13
C THR A 471 -3.74 14.87 3.65
N SER A 472 -2.69 15.53 4.16
CA SER A 472 -2.36 15.62 5.60
C SER A 472 -3.49 16.14 6.47
N ASP A 473 -4.27 17.10 5.96
CA ASP A 473 -5.36 17.75 6.69
C ASP A 473 -6.73 17.10 6.46
N ILE A 474 -6.81 16.07 5.61
CA ILE A 474 -8.06 15.35 5.35
C ILE A 474 -8.39 14.44 6.55
N ASP A 475 -9.63 14.53 7.05
CA ASP A 475 -10.17 13.49 7.94
C ASP A 475 -10.51 12.23 7.12
N LEU A 476 -9.54 11.32 7.02
CA LEU A 476 -9.63 10.10 6.21
C LEU A 476 -10.83 9.21 6.59
N LEU A 477 -11.19 9.16 7.86
CA LEU A 477 -12.36 8.41 8.33
C LEU A 477 -13.66 9.00 7.78
N ALA A 478 -13.77 10.33 7.69
CA ALA A 478 -14.93 11.02 7.13
C ALA A 478 -14.90 11.13 5.60
N SER A 479 -13.77 10.79 4.95
CA SER A 479 -13.61 10.91 3.51
C SER A 479 -14.54 9.97 2.71
N PRO A 480 -14.89 10.34 1.46
CA PRO A 480 -15.70 9.50 0.56
C PRO A 480 -15.06 8.14 0.26
N VAL A 481 -15.91 7.15 -0.05
CA VAL A 481 -15.49 5.79 -0.43
C VAL A 481 -15.30 5.72 -1.95
N TRP A 482 -14.12 5.31 -2.40
CA TRP A 482 -13.75 5.23 -3.82
C TRP A 482 -13.61 3.79 -4.32
N VAL A 483 -13.18 2.89 -3.45
CA VAL A 483 -12.98 1.46 -3.73
C VAL A 483 -13.86 0.67 -2.77
N ASP A 484 -14.58 -0.33 -3.27
CA ASP A 484 -15.26 -1.29 -2.40
C ASP A 484 -14.20 -2.12 -1.64
N PRO A 485 -14.20 -2.12 -0.30
CA PRO A 485 -13.27 -2.94 0.48
C PRO A 485 -13.31 -4.43 0.11
N GLY A 486 -14.44 -4.95 -0.37
CA GLY A 486 -14.51 -6.33 -0.85
C GLY A 486 -13.76 -6.60 -2.14
N GLU A 487 -13.58 -5.58 -2.99
CA GLU A 487 -12.79 -5.67 -4.22
C GLU A 487 -11.30 -5.45 -3.95
N GLU A 488 -10.97 -4.54 -3.05
CA GLU A 488 -9.60 -4.30 -2.56
C GLU A 488 -8.97 -5.61 -2.06
N VAL A 489 -9.66 -6.30 -1.12
CA VAL A 489 -9.16 -7.52 -0.48
C VAL A 489 -8.77 -8.60 -1.49
N ARG A 490 -9.39 -8.66 -2.68
CA ARG A 490 -9.10 -9.68 -3.70
C ARG A 490 -7.61 -9.70 -4.09
N GLY A 491 -6.97 -8.53 -4.12
CA GLY A 491 -5.55 -8.40 -4.42
C GLY A 491 -4.63 -8.92 -3.32
N ARG A 492 -5.03 -8.78 -2.05
CA ARG A 492 -4.27 -9.26 -0.88
C ARG A 492 -4.48 -10.74 -0.56
N ILE A 493 -5.50 -11.39 -1.15
CA ILE A 493 -5.80 -12.81 -0.84
C ILE A 493 -4.59 -13.76 -1.05
N PRO A 494 -3.79 -13.66 -2.12
CA PRO A 494 -2.65 -14.55 -2.31
C PRO A 494 -1.66 -14.50 -1.13
N GLU A 495 -1.28 -13.29 -0.69
CA GLU A 495 -0.39 -13.08 0.45
C GLU A 495 -1.03 -13.53 1.77
N LEU A 496 -2.32 -13.24 1.98
CA LEU A 496 -3.04 -13.70 3.16
C LEU A 496 -3.12 -15.24 3.24
N LEU A 497 -3.28 -15.91 2.11
CA LEU A 497 -3.29 -17.38 2.04
C LEU A 497 -1.91 -17.97 2.27
N HIS A 498 -0.86 -17.36 1.72
CA HIS A 498 0.53 -17.73 2.00
C HIS A 498 0.84 -17.59 3.50
N GLY A 499 0.38 -16.51 4.12
CA GLY A 499 0.51 -16.33 5.56
C GLY A 499 -0.30 -17.30 6.40
N PHE A 500 -1.44 -17.75 5.89
CA PHE A 500 -2.23 -18.76 6.56
C PHE A 500 -1.58 -20.15 6.49
N GLU A 501 -0.90 -20.46 5.38
CA GLU A 501 -0.13 -21.68 5.19
C GLU A 501 1.11 -21.74 6.09
N THR A 502 1.88 -20.67 6.14
CA THR A 502 3.13 -20.56 6.93
C THR A 502 2.89 -20.26 8.42
N GLY A 503 1.66 -19.87 8.79
CA GLY A 503 1.22 -19.72 10.17
C GLY A 503 1.32 -18.31 10.77
N TYR A 504 1.79 -17.31 10.02
CA TYR A 504 1.82 -15.91 10.49
C TYR A 504 0.47 -15.18 10.36
N VAL A 505 -0.48 -15.70 9.57
CA VAL A 505 -1.88 -15.24 9.55
C VAL A 505 -2.76 -16.26 10.25
N SER A 506 -3.39 -15.85 11.36
CA SER A 506 -4.34 -16.70 12.07
C SER A 506 -5.68 -16.84 11.32
N ALA A 507 -6.41 -17.92 11.58
CA ALA A 507 -7.76 -18.10 11.05
C ALA A 507 -8.72 -16.95 11.43
N GLN A 508 -8.52 -16.34 12.61
CA GLN A 508 -9.29 -15.18 13.05
C GLN A 508 -8.95 -13.93 12.25
N LYS A 509 -7.66 -13.67 12.00
CA LYS A 509 -7.20 -12.56 11.15
C LYS A 509 -7.74 -12.72 9.73
N MET A 510 -7.56 -13.90 9.13
CA MET A 510 -8.12 -14.23 7.81
C MET A 510 -9.65 -13.99 7.76
N ALA A 511 -10.39 -14.45 8.77
CA ALA A 511 -11.85 -14.26 8.82
C ALA A 511 -12.25 -12.78 8.93
N ALA A 512 -11.46 -11.95 9.61
CA ALA A 512 -11.66 -10.52 9.70
C ALA A 512 -11.40 -9.82 8.36
N GLU A 513 -10.29 -10.15 7.68
CA GLU A 513 -9.95 -9.58 6.36
C GLU A 513 -11.02 -9.88 5.31
N ILE A 514 -11.45 -11.14 5.19
CA ILE A 514 -12.46 -11.51 4.18
C ILE A 514 -13.88 -11.08 4.57
N SER A 515 -14.10 -10.55 5.78
CA SER A 515 -15.45 -10.24 6.27
C SER A 515 -16.17 -9.20 5.40
N VAL A 516 -15.40 -8.27 4.82
CA VAL A 516 -15.88 -7.21 3.93
C VAL A 516 -16.16 -7.70 2.51
N MET A 517 -15.71 -8.90 2.12
CA MET A 517 -15.97 -9.46 0.80
C MET A 517 -17.40 -9.98 0.66
N THR A 518 -17.86 -10.22 -0.57
CA THR A 518 -19.15 -10.87 -0.81
C THR A 518 -19.17 -12.29 -0.23
N LYS A 519 -20.36 -12.83 0.09
CA LYS A 519 -20.48 -14.21 0.60
C LYS A 519 -19.95 -15.26 -0.36
N ALA A 520 -20.06 -15.02 -1.68
CA ALA A 520 -19.49 -15.89 -2.69
C ALA A 520 -17.96 -15.88 -2.66
N ASP A 521 -17.35 -14.70 -2.56
CA ASP A 521 -15.89 -14.56 -2.50
C ASP A 521 -15.33 -15.14 -1.19
N GLN A 522 -15.99 -14.88 -0.05
CA GLN A 522 -15.65 -15.51 1.24
C GLN A 522 -15.65 -17.05 1.16
N ALA A 523 -16.61 -17.64 0.45
CA ALA A 523 -16.68 -19.08 0.28
C ALA A 523 -15.49 -19.62 -0.52
N ARG A 524 -15.10 -18.93 -1.60
CA ARG A 524 -13.92 -19.30 -2.42
C ARG A 524 -12.63 -19.31 -1.58
N VAL A 525 -12.37 -18.25 -0.82
CA VAL A 525 -11.17 -18.19 0.04
C VAL A 525 -11.19 -19.29 1.09
N ARG A 526 -12.34 -19.56 1.71
CA ARG A 526 -12.48 -20.63 2.71
C ARG A 526 -12.28 -22.03 2.12
N GLU A 527 -12.65 -22.27 0.88
CA GLU A 527 -12.37 -23.55 0.21
C GLU A 527 -10.87 -23.77 0.01
N VAL A 528 -10.14 -22.73 -0.43
CA VAL A 528 -8.67 -22.77 -0.54
C VAL A 528 -8.02 -22.97 0.82
N GLY A 529 -8.41 -22.20 1.84
CA GLY A 529 -7.88 -22.35 3.21
C GLY A 529 -8.14 -23.75 3.81
N LYS A 530 -9.28 -24.38 3.50
CA LYS A 530 -9.54 -25.78 3.88
C LYS A 530 -8.62 -26.77 3.15
N ALA A 531 -8.27 -26.50 1.89
CA ALA A 531 -7.34 -27.33 1.14
C ALA A 531 -5.92 -27.22 1.69
N ILE A 532 -5.44 -26.00 1.98
CA ILE A 532 -4.14 -25.75 2.64
C ILE A 532 -4.07 -26.50 3.97
N ARG A 533 -5.10 -26.36 4.83
CA ARG A 533 -5.14 -27.07 6.13
C ARG A 533 -5.18 -28.59 5.99
N ALA A 534 -5.64 -29.11 4.86
CA ALA A 534 -5.65 -30.53 4.53
C ALA A 534 -4.32 -31.02 3.92
N GLY A 535 -3.28 -30.16 3.87
CA GLY A 535 -1.98 -30.49 3.29
C GLY A 535 -1.99 -30.60 1.76
N ARG A 536 -2.92 -29.90 1.08
CA ARG A 536 -2.96 -29.80 -0.38
C ARG A 536 -2.38 -28.46 -0.83
N GLU A 537 -1.91 -28.42 -2.08
CA GLU A 537 -1.42 -27.23 -2.78
C GLU A 537 -2.48 -26.72 -3.78
N PRO A 538 -3.48 -25.93 -3.34
CA PRO A 538 -4.46 -25.33 -4.24
C PRO A 538 -3.89 -24.13 -5.00
N ASP A 539 -4.52 -23.73 -6.11
CA ASP A 539 -4.25 -22.43 -6.75
C ASP A 539 -4.68 -21.30 -5.79
N THR A 540 -3.71 -20.52 -5.33
CA THR A 540 -3.91 -19.36 -4.44
C THR A 540 -4.26 -18.10 -5.22
N GLN A 541 -4.04 -18.07 -6.54
CA GLN A 541 -4.28 -16.91 -7.41
C GLN A 541 -5.73 -16.85 -7.90
N LEU A 542 -6.66 -16.70 -6.96
CA LEU A 542 -8.10 -16.72 -7.20
C LEU A 542 -8.61 -15.59 -8.11
N TRP A 543 -7.96 -14.42 -8.08
CA TRP A 543 -8.31 -13.24 -8.88
C TRP A 543 -7.09 -12.70 -9.64
N ARG A 544 -6.69 -13.39 -10.72
CA ARG A 544 -5.56 -12.97 -11.56
C ARG A 544 -5.73 -11.52 -12.05
N GLY A 545 -4.65 -10.76 -11.99
CA GLY A 545 -4.61 -9.35 -12.40
C GLY A 545 -5.12 -8.35 -11.36
N TYR A 546 -5.65 -8.79 -10.20
CA TYR A 546 -5.91 -7.87 -9.08
C TYR A 546 -4.60 -7.54 -8.37
N ILE A 547 -4.43 -6.27 -8.07
CA ILE A 547 -3.21 -5.74 -7.44
C ILE A 547 -3.23 -5.88 -5.92
N ASN A 548 -2.13 -6.36 -5.35
CA ASN A 548 -1.87 -6.19 -3.92
C ASN A 548 -1.33 -4.76 -3.69
N ARG A 549 -2.12 -3.92 -3.02
CA ARG A 549 -1.76 -2.51 -2.78
C ARG A 549 -0.61 -2.36 -1.79
N ASP A 550 -0.48 -3.27 -0.83
CA ASP A 550 0.59 -3.21 0.16
C ASP A 550 1.94 -3.50 -0.53
N GLU A 551 2.03 -4.61 -1.27
CA GLU A 551 3.22 -4.95 -2.08
C GLU A 551 3.53 -3.88 -3.13
N PHE A 552 2.51 -3.39 -3.84
CA PHE A 552 2.73 -2.37 -4.86
C PHE A 552 3.09 -0.99 -4.28
N GLY A 553 2.66 -0.69 -3.05
CA GLY A 553 3.12 0.49 -2.32
C GLY A 553 4.61 0.46 -2.05
N GLU A 554 5.16 -0.71 -1.70
CA GLU A 554 6.61 -0.90 -1.51
C GLU A 554 7.40 -0.65 -2.80
N GLU A 555 6.88 -1.08 -3.96
CA GLU A 555 7.50 -0.78 -5.25
C GLU A 555 7.66 0.74 -5.49
N ILE A 556 6.68 1.54 -5.08
CA ILE A 556 6.75 3.01 -5.20
C ILE A 556 7.80 3.59 -4.22
N PHE A 557 7.92 3.03 -3.01
CA PHE A 557 8.96 3.45 -2.06
C PHE A 557 10.37 3.03 -2.48
N LEU A 558 10.50 1.90 -3.17
CA LEU A 558 11.75 1.47 -3.78
C LEU A 558 12.13 2.39 -4.95
N LEU A 559 11.17 2.81 -5.79
CA LEU A 559 11.41 3.82 -6.82
C LEU A 559 12.03 5.09 -6.22
N ALA A 560 11.46 5.63 -5.15
CA ALA A 560 12.03 6.80 -4.50
C ALA A 560 13.38 6.55 -3.82
N GLY A 561 13.65 5.32 -3.38
CA GLY A 561 14.98 4.94 -2.90
C GLY A 561 16.02 4.98 -4.02
N ASP A 562 15.71 4.37 -5.16
CA ASP A 562 16.58 4.40 -6.35
C ASP A 562 16.82 5.86 -6.83
N VAL A 563 15.84 6.76 -6.66
CA VAL A 563 15.98 8.21 -6.94
C VAL A 563 16.94 8.91 -5.97
N GLU A 564 16.89 8.58 -4.67
CA GLU A 564 17.83 9.11 -3.67
C GLU A 564 19.26 8.68 -4.01
N ASP A 565 19.45 7.42 -4.42
CA ASP A 565 20.75 6.87 -4.77
C ASP A 565 21.33 7.55 -6.00
N ILE A 566 20.57 7.65 -7.10
CA ILE A 566 21.07 8.32 -8.32
C ILE A 566 21.32 9.81 -8.11
N ARG A 567 20.53 10.45 -7.26
CA ARG A 567 20.76 11.85 -6.87
C ARG A 567 22.07 11.98 -6.10
N ALA A 568 22.35 11.11 -5.14
CA ALA A 568 23.60 11.14 -4.39
C ALA A 568 24.81 11.00 -5.32
N ILE A 569 24.73 10.12 -6.32
CA ILE A 569 25.74 9.97 -7.38
C ILE A 569 25.89 11.27 -8.19
N ALA A 570 24.77 11.88 -8.60
CA ALA A 570 24.78 13.11 -9.38
C ALA A 570 25.34 14.31 -8.60
N ASP A 571 25.02 14.41 -7.32
CA ASP A 571 25.56 15.43 -6.41
C ASP A 571 27.07 15.22 -6.20
N TYR A 572 27.51 13.97 -6.03
CA TYR A 572 28.93 13.62 -5.91
C TYR A 572 29.73 14.04 -7.16
N LEU A 573 29.22 13.71 -8.35
CA LEU A 573 29.86 14.08 -9.64
C LEU A 573 29.96 15.58 -9.85
N ALA A 574 28.96 16.33 -9.39
CA ALA A 574 28.91 17.78 -9.57
C ALA A 574 29.83 18.53 -8.59
N GLU A 575 30.08 17.97 -7.41
CA GLU A 575 30.69 18.69 -6.28
C GLU A 575 32.12 18.25 -5.97
N ASN A 576 32.56 17.10 -6.48
CA ASN A 576 33.88 16.54 -6.20
C ASN A 576 34.79 16.49 -7.44
N ASP A 577 36.09 16.59 -7.21
CA ASP A 577 37.10 16.38 -8.24
C ASP A 577 37.31 14.87 -8.47
N ILE A 578 36.71 14.37 -9.54
CA ILE A 578 36.77 12.95 -9.95
C ILE A 578 37.94 12.65 -10.90
N SER A 579 38.86 13.60 -11.12
CA SER A 579 39.97 13.42 -12.06
C SER A 579 40.91 12.27 -11.70
N ASN A 580 40.99 11.92 -10.41
CA ASN A 580 41.76 10.79 -9.89
C ASN A 580 40.99 9.46 -9.90
N GLU A 581 39.71 9.49 -10.28
CA GLU A 581 38.94 8.28 -10.51
C GLU A 581 39.12 7.80 -11.96
N ASN A 582 38.40 6.77 -12.38
CA ASN A 582 38.34 6.35 -13.78
C ASN A 582 36.98 6.74 -14.36
N PRO A 583 36.76 8.01 -14.78
CA PRO A 583 35.44 8.49 -15.18
C PRO A 583 34.90 7.77 -16.42
N GLU A 584 35.75 7.08 -17.17
CA GLU A 584 35.39 6.33 -18.37
C GLU A 584 34.68 5.00 -18.05
N THR A 585 34.78 4.50 -16.81
CA THR A 585 34.09 3.27 -16.36
C THR A 585 32.76 3.52 -15.65
N TRP A 586 32.43 4.79 -15.39
CA TRP A 586 31.21 5.15 -14.68
C TRP A 586 29.97 4.85 -15.52
N GLY A 587 28.96 4.26 -14.90
CA GLY A 587 27.74 3.85 -15.59
C GLY A 587 27.93 2.63 -16.49
N VAL A 588 29.01 1.86 -16.29
CA VAL A 588 29.32 0.65 -17.06
C VAL A 588 29.47 -0.55 -16.12
N ARG A 589 28.43 -1.38 -16.04
CA ARG A 589 28.41 -2.59 -15.18
C ARG A 589 28.78 -2.28 -13.72
N ASP A 590 28.36 -1.12 -13.24
CA ASP A 590 28.54 -0.63 -11.88
C ASP A 590 27.17 -0.31 -11.26
N GLU A 591 27.16 0.05 -9.98
CA GLU A 591 25.92 0.39 -9.25
C GLU A 591 25.16 1.55 -9.93
N THR A 592 25.87 2.48 -10.57
CA THR A 592 25.24 3.59 -11.32
C THR A 592 24.42 3.04 -12.49
N ALA A 593 25.00 2.13 -13.29
CA ALA A 593 24.31 1.49 -14.41
C ALA A 593 23.09 0.69 -13.93
N GLU A 594 23.26 -0.07 -12.84
CA GLU A 594 22.20 -0.87 -12.25
C GLU A 594 21.06 -0.01 -11.70
N THR A 595 21.38 1.10 -11.02
CA THR A 595 20.39 2.05 -10.50
C THR A 595 19.58 2.70 -11.63
N ILE A 596 20.25 3.15 -12.70
CA ILE A 596 19.56 3.72 -13.89
C ILE A 596 18.59 2.69 -14.50
N GLU A 597 19.02 1.43 -14.58
CA GLU A 597 18.18 0.35 -15.11
C GLU A 597 17.00 0.04 -14.20
N ARG A 598 17.20 -0.06 -12.87
CA ARG A 598 16.11 -0.24 -11.89
C ARG A 598 15.09 0.89 -12.00
N LEU A 599 15.53 2.15 -12.10
CA LEU A 599 14.65 3.31 -12.30
C LEU A 599 13.83 3.19 -13.59
N ARG A 600 14.48 2.83 -14.69
CA ARG A 600 13.83 2.63 -16.00
C ARG A 600 12.74 1.57 -15.92
N GLU A 601 13.07 0.40 -15.38
CA GLU A 601 12.17 -0.76 -15.33
C GLU A 601 11.00 -0.50 -14.38
N ARG A 602 11.30 -0.05 -13.17
CA ARG A 602 10.30 0.16 -12.13
C ARG A 602 9.31 1.27 -12.49
N GLY A 603 9.79 2.37 -13.08
CA GLY A 603 8.91 3.45 -13.58
C GLY A 603 7.94 2.94 -14.66
N ASN A 604 8.44 2.14 -15.63
CA ASN A 604 7.60 1.56 -16.67
C ASN A 604 6.60 0.53 -16.11
N GLU A 605 7.03 -0.31 -15.18
CA GLU A 605 6.19 -1.30 -14.53
C GLU A 605 5.06 -0.63 -13.74
N ILE A 606 5.36 0.40 -12.95
CA ILE A 606 4.35 1.16 -12.20
C ILE A 606 3.30 1.74 -13.15
N VAL A 607 3.71 2.37 -14.25
CA VAL A 607 2.77 2.93 -15.25
C VAL A 607 1.95 1.83 -15.92
N ALA A 608 2.57 0.71 -16.28
CA ALA A 608 1.89 -0.43 -16.92
C ALA A 608 0.85 -1.06 -15.98
N ILE A 609 1.20 -1.27 -14.71
CA ILE A 609 0.31 -1.81 -13.68
C ILE A 609 -0.82 -0.81 -13.39
N ALA A 610 -0.51 0.47 -13.20
CA ALA A 610 -1.52 1.52 -13.01
C ALA A 610 -2.54 1.55 -14.16
N THR A 611 -2.12 1.24 -15.39
CA THR A 611 -2.98 1.23 -16.57
C THR A 611 -3.80 -0.05 -16.72
N THR A 612 -3.22 -1.21 -16.39
CA THR A 612 -3.80 -2.52 -16.76
C THR A 612 -4.38 -3.33 -15.60
N ALA A 613 -3.92 -3.09 -14.37
CA ALA A 613 -4.29 -3.90 -13.22
C ALA A 613 -5.77 -3.74 -12.84
N HIS A 614 -6.38 -4.82 -12.36
CA HIS A 614 -7.72 -4.81 -11.78
C HIS A 614 -7.69 -4.35 -10.33
N GLY A 615 -8.83 -3.83 -9.87
CA GLY A 615 -9.01 -3.44 -8.48
C GLY A 615 -8.64 -2.00 -8.16
N LEU A 616 -7.93 -1.26 -9.03
CA LEU A 616 -7.65 0.17 -8.87
C LEU A 616 -8.81 1.04 -9.36
N ALA A 617 -9.17 2.06 -8.57
CA ALA A 617 -10.07 3.13 -9.00
C ALA A 617 -9.36 4.13 -9.93
N ASP A 618 -10.12 4.81 -10.80
CA ASP A 618 -9.55 5.74 -11.79
C ASP A 618 -8.73 6.87 -11.16
N VAL A 619 -9.16 7.36 -9.98
CA VAL A 619 -8.42 8.36 -9.20
C VAL A 619 -7.07 7.82 -8.70
N GLU A 620 -6.99 6.53 -8.34
CA GLU A 620 -5.74 5.88 -7.93
C GLU A 620 -4.80 5.72 -9.12
N ARG A 621 -5.32 5.33 -10.30
CA ARG A 621 -4.51 5.21 -11.52
C ARG A 621 -3.85 6.53 -11.89
N ARG A 622 -4.61 7.62 -11.84
CA ARG A 622 -4.11 8.98 -12.09
C ARG A 622 -3.04 9.41 -11.08
N GLN A 623 -3.22 9.08 -9.80
CA GLN A 623 -2.23 9.35 -8.75
C GLN A 623 -0.91 8.63 -9.04
N LEU A 624 -0.96 7.34 -9.39
CA LEU A 624 0.21 6.50 -9.63
C LEU A 624 1.04 7.00 -10.81
N VAL A 625 0.39 7.32 -11.93
CA VAL A 625 1.07 7.91 -13.10
C VAL A 625 1.68 9.26 -12.73
N ALA A 626 0.94 10.12 -12.02
CA ALA A 626 1.45 11.41 -11.60
C ALA A 626 2.62 11.34 -10.60
N ILE A 627 2.74 10.25 -9.81
CA ILE A 627 3.91 10.03 -8.94
C ILE A 627 5.16 9.77 -9.79
N VAL A 628 5.04 8.96 -10.85
CA VAL A 628 6.16 8.71 -11.77
C VAL A 628 6.55 10.01 -12.49
N ASP A 629 5.58 10.78 -12.97
CA ASP A 629 5.83 12.09 -13.60
C ASP A 629 6.55 13.07 -12.64
N ASP A 630 6.18 13.08 -11.34
CA ASP A 630 6.83 13.93 -10.34
C ASP A 630 8.26 13.52 -10.02
N VAL A 631 8.53 12.21 -10.01
CA VAL A 631 9.89 11.66 -9.86
C VAL A 631 10.75 12.10 -11.05
N ASP A 632 10.25 11.92 -12.27
CA ASP A 632 10.97 12.29 -13.49
C ASP A 632 11.20 13.80 -13.59
N ALA A 633 10.20 14.59 -13.15
CA ALA A 633 10.28 16.04 -13.06
C ALA A 633 11.21 16.55 -11.94
N GLY A 634 11.58 15.70 -10.98
CA GLY A 634 12.37 16.10 -9.82
C GLY A 634 11.59 16.84 -8.73
N ARG A 635 10.26 16.77 -8.75
CA ARG A 635 9.41 17.23 -7.65
C ARG A 635 9.53 16.30 -6.44
N PHE A 636 9.69 15.00 -6.70
CA PHE A 636 9.95 14.00 -5.67
C PHE A 636 11.39 13.52 -5.80
N GLN A 637 12.20 13.81 -4.78
CA GLN A 637 13.64 13.51 -4.76
C GLN A 637 14.01 12.56 -3.62
N SER A 638 13.01 12.16 -2.82
CA SER A 638 13.16 11.30 -1.67
C SER A 638 11.83 10.62 -1.31
N ARG A 639 11.91 9.58 -0.47
CA ARG A 639 10.75 8.89 0.09
C ARG A 639 9.83 9.82 0.88
N LYS A 640 10.35 10.95 1.39
CA LYS A 640 9.58 11.92 2.16
C LYS A 640 8.69 12.80 1.28
N ASP A 641 9.01 12.90 0.00
CA ASP A 641 8.26 13.71 -0.96
C ASP A 641 7.05 12.95 -1.52
N ILE A 642 7.06 11.61 -1.44
CA ILE A 642 5.93 10.77 -1.83
C ILE A 642 4.69 11.13 -1.00
N PRO A 643 3.50 11.27 -1.63
CA PRO A 643 2.25 11.49 -0.91
C PRO A 643 1.98 10.39 0.12
N GLU A 644 1.67 10.76 1.36
CA GLU A 644 1.43 9.76 2.43
C GLU A 644 0.23 8.84 2.15
N LEU A 645 -0.70 9.25 1.26
CA LEU A 645 -1.83 8.42 0.83
C LEU A 645 -1.70 8.06 -0.66
N LEU A 646 -1.17 6.85 -0.91
CA LEU A 646 -0.96 6.29 -2.25
C LEU A 646 -2.25 5.75 -2.89
N PHE A 647 -3.12 5.16 -2.08
CA PHE A 647 -4.36 4.53 -2.51
C PHE A 647 -5.56 5.10 -1.74
N ALA A 648 -6.70 5.21 -2.42
CA ALA A 648 -7.91 5.85 -1.92
C ALA A 648 -8.90 4.84 -1.32
N ASP A 649 -8.52 3.58 -1.19
CA ASP A 649 -9.31 2.55 -0.50
C ASP A 649 -9.32 2.74 1.03
N GLU A 650 -10.27 2.08 1.70
CA GLU A 650 -10.47 2.25 3.14
C GLU A 650 -9.40 1.58 4.01
N HIS A 651 -8.70 0.56 3.49
CA HIS A 651 -7.58 -0.08 4.19
C HIS A 651 -6.37 0.86 4.22
N SER A 652 -5.95 1.38 3.06
CA SER A 652 -4.83 2.32 2.95
C SER A 652 -5.09 3.61 3.73
N LYS A 653 -6.29 4.18 3.63
CA LYS A 653 -6.69 5.34 4.45
C LYS A 653 -6.58 5.07 5.96
N ARG A 654 -7.00 3.87 6.40
CA ARG A 654 -6.90 3.48 7.82
C ARG A 654 -5.44 3.31 8.25
N GLN A 655 -4.58 2.73 7.41
CA GLN A 655 -3.15 2.61 7.70
C GLN A 655 -2.51 3.99 7.88
N VAL A 656 -2.74 4.93 6.95
CA VAL A 656 -2.22 6.31 7.06
C VAL A 656 -2.72 7.00 8.33
N ASP A 657 -4.00 6.83 8.66
CA ASP A 657 -4.59 7.38 9.88
C ASP A 657 -3.96 6.77 11.15
N GLN A 658 -3.70 5.46 11.15
CA GLN A 658 -2.97 4.79 12.22
C GLN A 658 -1.52 5.30 12.32
N HIS A 659 -0.82 5.52 11.20
CA HIS A 659 0.51 6.14 11.22
C HIS A 659 0.48 7.55 11.81
N ARG A 660 -0.54 8.38 11.49
CA ARG A 660 -0.72 9.71 12.09
C ARG A 660 -0.90 9.63 13.62
N ILE A 661 -1.70 8.68 14.10
CA ILE A 661 -1.89 8.40 15.53
C ILE A 661 -0.57 7.95 16.16
N GLY A 662 0.13 7.01 15.54
CA GLY A 662 1.43 6.50 15.98
C GLY A 662 2.51 7.58 16.06
N ARG A 663 2.53 8.54 15.12
CA ARG A 663 3.43 9.73 15.20
C ARG A 663 3.13 10.57 16.45
N ALA A 664 1.85 10.82 16.75
CA ALA A 664 1.46 11.54 17.95
C ALA A 664 1.77 10.76 19.24
N ALA A 665 1.57 9.44 19.25
CA ALA A 665 1.92 8.54 20.34
C ALA A 665 3.44 8.54 20.61
N ASN A 666 4.24 8.45 19.54
CA ASN A 666 5.71 8.54 19.61
C ASN A 666 6.17 9.88 20.18
N ALA A 667 5.53 11.00 19.80
CA ALA A 667 5.87 12.31 20.35
C ALA A 667 5.67 12.37 21.88
N ILE A 668 4.60 11.76 22.41
CA ILE A 668 4.34 11.68 23.86
C ILE A 668 5.40 10.80 24.53
N ALA A 669 5.67 9.61 24.00
CA ALA A 669 6.62 8.67 24.58
C ALA A 669 8.06 9.19 24.55
N ASN A 670 8.50 9.78 23.44
CA ASN A 670 9.82 10.40 23.30
C ASN A 670 9.95 11.66 24.18
N GLY A 671 8.88 12.46 24.29
CA GLY A 671 8.85 13.61 25.21
C GLY A 671 9.08 13.19 26.67
N MET A 672 8.47 12.07 27.09
CA MET A 672 8.71 11.48 28.41
C MET A 672 10.17 11.03 28.57
N ARG A 673 10.70 10.27 27.62
CA ARG A 673 12.09 9.78 27.64
C ARG A 673 13.09 10.94 27.74
N ASN A 674 12.95 11.97 26.91
CA ASN A 674 13.84 13.12 26.91
C ASN A 674 13.84 13.85 28.26
N GLN A 675 12.67 14.03 28.89
CA GLN A 675 12.58 14.66 30.22
C GLN A 675 13.17 13.77 31.32
N VAL A 676 13.00 12.45 31.25
CA VAL A 676 13.63 11.52 32.18
C VAL A 676 15.15 11.53 32.01
N ASP A 677 15.65 11.51 30.77
CA ASP A 677 17.06 11.61 30.43
C ASP A 677 17.71 12.88 30.99
N GLU A 678 17.03 14.03 30.88
CA GLU A 678 17.46 15.30 31.48
C GLU A 678 17.57 15.22 33.01
N ILE A 679 16.58 14.62 33.69
CA ILE A 679 16.60 14.46 35.14
C ILE A 679 17.71 13.47 35.57
N LEU A 680 17.92 12.39 34.82
CA LEU A 680 18.97 11.41 35.10
C LEU A 680 20.37 12.01 34.89
N ALA A 681 20.55 12.83 33.85
CA ALA A 681 21.80 13.56 33.62
C ALA A 681 22.10 14.51 34.78
N ALA A 682 21.10 15.24 35.30
CA ALA A 682 21.24 16.08 36.48
C ALA A 682 21.56 15.31 37.77
N ALA A 683 21.17 14.02 37.83
CA ALA A 683 21.44 13.13 38.95
C ALA A 683 22.80 12.41 38.86
N GLU A 684 23.65 12.73 37.88
CA GLU A 684 24.93 12.04 37.60
C GLU A 684 24.76 10.51 37.45
N PHE A 685 23.63 10.09 36.87
CA PHE A 685 23.30 8.68 36.70
C PHE A 685 24.18 7.99 35.64
N ASP A 686 24.84 6.89 36.01
CA ASP A 686 25.69 6.10 35.11
C ASP A 686 24.98 4.86 34.56
N ARG A 687 24.68 4.91 33.25
CA ARG A 687 24.03 3.84 32.48
C ARG A 687 24.88 2.58 32.33
N HIS A 688 26.20 2.68 32.48
CA HIS A 688 27.13 1.57 32.23
C HIS A 688 27.27 0.62 33.42
N THR A 689 26.73 1.00 34.58
CA THR A 689 26.62 0.10 35.73
C THR A 689 25.55 -0.96 35.48
N ARG A 690 25.64 -2.10 36.19
CA ARG A 690 24.62 -3.16 36.10
C ARG A 690 23.23 -2.63 36.48
N GLU A 691 23.16 -1.88 37.56
CA GLU A 691 21.94 -1.27 38.09
C GLU A 691 21.42 -0.17 37.14
N GLY A 692 22.33 0.62 36.55
CA GLY A 692 22.01 1.62 35.54
C GLY A 692 21.42 1.02 34.26
N GLY A 693 22.04 -0.04 33.74
CA GLY A 693 21.53 -0.76 32.58
C GLY A 693 20.15 -1.38 32.82
N LEU A 694 19.89 -1.91 34.03
CA LEU A 694 18.57 -2.42 34.40
C LEU A 694 17.50 -1.31 34.45
N ALA A 695 17.87 -0.11 34.96
CA ALA A 695 16.97 1.02 34.95
C ALA A 695 16.66 1.51 33.53
N SER A 696 17.66 1.64 32.66
CA SER A 696 17.46 1.98 31.23
C SER A 696 16.61 0.95 30.49
N PHE A 697 16.74 -0.34 30.81
CA PHE A 697 15.87 -1.38 30.28
C PHE A 697 14.40 -1.16 30.68
N HIS A 698 14.12 -0.90 31.95
CA HIS A 698 12.74 -0.65 32.41
C HIS A 698 12.17 0.67 31.89
N GLU A 699 13.01 1.70 31.72
CA GLU A 699 12.63 2.95 31.06
C GLU A 699 12.18 2.70 29.60
N ALA A 700 12.94 1.91 28.84
CA ALA A 700 12.57 1.53 27.48
C ALA A 700 11.22 0.77 27.43
N GLN A 701 10.97 -0.12 28.40
CA GLN A 701 9.68 -0.82 28.50
C GLN A 701 8.52 0.11 28.89
N LEU A 702 8.78 1.12 29.73
CA LEU A 702 7.79 2.15 30.06
C LEU A 702 7.48 3.04 28.86
N HIS A 703 8.49 3.42 28.08
CA HIS A 703 8.32 4.13 26.81
C HIS A 703 7.40 3.35 25.86
N ASP A 704 7.68 2.07 25.65
CA ASP A 704 6.85 1.18 24.82
C ASP A 704 5.40 1.08 25.33
N THR A 705 5.21 0.98 26.64
CA THR A 705 3.87 0.94 27.24
C THR A 705 3.13 2.27 27.06
N ILE A 706 3.80 3.41 27.24
CA ILE A 706 3.20 4.74 27.02
C ILE A 706 2.82 4.94 25.55
N TYR A 707 3.70 4.54 24.64
CA TYR A 707 3.44 4.53 23.21
C TYR A 707 2.20 3.67 22.88
N THR A 708 2.18 2.42 23.32
CA THR A 708 1.09 1.46 23.04
C THR A 708 -0.25 1.96 23.59
N VAL A 709 -0.25 2.57 24.78
CA VAL A 709 -1.46 3.18 25.34
C VAL A 709 -1.90 4.38 24.50
N ALA A 710 -0.99 5.27 24.11
CA ALA A 710 -1.32 6.45 23.30
C ALA A 710 -1.80 6.09 21.89
N ASP A 711 -1.34 4.97 21.35
CA ASP A 711 -1.77 4.39 20.07
C ASP A 711 -3.12 3.64 20.16
N GLY A 712 -3.73 3.63 21.35
CA GLY A 712 -5.07 3.07 21.59
C GLY A 712 -5.10 1.62 22.09
N ALA A 713 -3.93 1.00 22.31
CA ALA A 713 -3.79 -0.36 22.82
C ALA A 713 -4.60 -1.41 22.03
N ILE A 714 -4.59 -1.29 20.69
CA ILE A 714 -5.43 -2.04 19.76
C ILE A 714 -5.17 -3.56 19.85
N THR A 715 -3.94 -3.98 20.20
CA THR A 715 -3.55 -5.40 20.24
C THR A 715 -4.01 -6.12 21.51
N ASN A 716 -3.56 -5.66 22.69
CA ASN A 716 -3.80 -6.36 23.96
C ASN A 716 -4.89 -5.72 24.83
N GLY A 717 -5.40 -4.55 24.42
CA GLY A 717 -6.38 -3.77 25.16
C GLY A 717 -5.78 -2.97 26.31
N ILE A 718 -6.49 -1.89 26.68
CA ILE A 718 -6.01 -0.91 27.66
C ILE A 718 -5.83 -1.47 29.08
N ASP A 719 -6.59 -2.52 29.43
CA ASP A 719 -6.48 -3.18 30.74
C ASP A 719 -5.18 -3.99 30.88
N HIS A 720 -4.69 -4.58 29.78
CA HIS A 720 -3.40 -5.25 29.74
C HIS A 720 -2.27 -4.24 29.98
N GLU A 721 -2.26 -3.15 29.20
CA GLU A 721 -1.22 -2.13 29.30
C GLU A 721 -1.22 -1.42 30.66
N ARG A 722 -2.39 -1.21 31.28
CA ARG A 722 -2.46 -0.63 32.63
C ARG A 722 -1.77 -1.51 33.69
N ARG A 723 -1.96 -2.84 33.62
CA ARG A 723 -1.29 -3.78 34.54
C ARG A 723 0.22 -3.77 34.32
N ARG A 724 0.64 -3.84 33.05
CA ARG A 724 2.05 -3.79 32.62
C ARG A 724 2.73 -2.50 33.10
N TYR A 725 2.11 -1.35 32.88
CA TYR A 725 2.60 -0.04 33.33
C TYR A 725 2.85 0.00 34.85
N THR A 726 1.90 -0.48 35.65
CA THR A 726 1.99 -0.43 37.12
C THR A 726 3.18 -1.24 37.64
N ASP A 727 3.39 -2.43 37.07
CA ASP A 727 4.52 -3.30 37.40
C ASP A 727 5.86 -2.71 36.95
N LEU A 728 5.95 -2.26 35.70
CA LEU A 728 7.17 -1.66 35.14
C LEU A 728 7.59 -0.40 35.87
N ARG A 729 6.63 0.46 36.25
CA ARG A 729 6.91 1.68 37.02
C ARG A 729 7.49 1.36 38.40
N ALA A 730 6.99 0.30 39.06
CA ALA A 730 7.53 -0.13 40.34
C ALA A 730 8.96 -0.68 40.20
N LYS A 731 9.21 -1.51 39.17
CA LYS A 731 10.54 -2.05 38.85
C LYS A 731 11.54 -0.95 38.50
N PHE A 732 11.13 0.02 37.70
CA PHE A 732 11.96 1.17 37.35
C PHE A 732 12.35 1.98 38.60
N GLY A 733 11.38 2.29 39.48
CA GLY A 733 11.67 2.98 40.74
C GLY A 733 12.62 2.23 41.68
N GLN A 734 12.56 0.89 41.69
CA GLN A 734 13.50 0.03 42.43
C GLN A 734 14.90 0.04 41.80
N ALA A 735 14.99 -0.06 40.47
CA ALA A 735 16.26 -0.03 39.74
C ALA A 735 16.98 1.33 39.91
N LEU A 736 16.25 2.45 39.80
CA LEU A 736 16.78 3.77 40.09
C LEU A 736 17.31 3.91 41.52
N ALA A 737 16.61 3.30 42.49
CA ALA A 737 17.07 3.30 43.88
C ALA A 737 18.37 2.51 44.06
N ALA A 738 18.46 1.35 43.41
CA ALA A 738 19.64 0.49 43.43
C ALA A 738 20.85 1.16 42.75
N ALA A 739 20.60 1.94 41.69
CA ALA A 739 21.61 2.73 41.00
C ALA A 739 22.02 4.02 41.74
N GLY A 740 21.52 4.26 42.96
CA GLY A 740 21.93 5.39 43.79
C GLY A 740 21.24 6.72 43.47
N VAL A 741 20.18 6.73 42.65
CA VAL A 741 19.45 7.96 42.31
C VAL A 741 18.72 8.51 43.53
N GLY A 742 18.99 9.78 43.86
CA GLY A 742 18.39 10.49 45.00
C GLY A 742 16.86 10.49 44.98
N ALA A 743 16.24 10.54 46.16
CA ALA A 743 14.77 10.47 46.29
C ALA A 743 14.05 11.62 45.55
N GLU A 744 14.61 12.83 45.56
CA GLU A 744 14.06 13.99 44.85
C GLU A 744 13.98 13.74 43.33
N HIS A 745 15.08 13.33 42.69
CA HIS A 745 15.10 13.00 41.27
C HIS A 745 14.17 11.83 40.94
N ARG A 746 14.09 10.80 41.80
CA ARG A 746 13.14 9.69 41.60
C ARG A 746 11.68 10.13 41.68
N ASP A 747 11.35 11.08 42.54
CA ASP A 747 10.00 11.65 42.62
C ASP A 747 9.67 12.52 41.40
N GLN A 748 10.63 13.30 40.89
CA GLN A 748 10.49 14.05 39.64
C GLN A 748 10.26 13.12 38.44
N ILE A 749 11.09 12.09 38.28
CA ILE A 749 10.96 11.07 37.23
C ILE A 749 9.58 10.40 37.30
N ARG A 750 9.14 10.04 38.50
CA ARG A 750 7.82 9.45 38.73
C ARG A 750 6.69 10.38 38.28
N ALA A 751 6.78 11.67 38.59
CA ALA A 751 5.79 12.66 38.17
C ALA A 751 5.76 12.83 36.65
N THR A 752 6.92 12.85 35.99
CA THR A 752 7.06 12.92 34.53
C THR A 752 6.39 11.71 33.84
N ILE A 753 6.68 10.50 34.32
CA ILE A 753 6.09 9.27 33.78
C ILE A 753 4.58 9.22 33.98
N ASP A 754 4.07 9.67 35.14
CA ASP A 754 2.64 9.72 35.43
C ASP A 754 1.92 10.73 34.52
N ALA A 755 2.51 11.90 34.30
CA ALA A 755 1.97 12.92 33.42
C ALA A 755 1.88 12.41 31.97
N ALA A 756 2.94 11.78 31.48
CA ALA A 756 2.97 11.18 30.14
C ALA A 756 1.95 10.03 30.01
N ALA A 757 1.85 9.14 31.01
CA ALA A 757 0.88 8.06 31.01
C ALA A 757 -0.58 8.57 31.04
N HIS A 758 -0.85 9.66 31.77
CA HIS A 758 -2.16 10.30 31.77
C HIS A 758 -2.49 10.89 30.38
N GLN A 759 -1.55 11.59 29.77
CA GLN A 759 -1.72 12.14 28.42
C GLN A 759 -1.94 11.04 27.38
N ALA A 760 -1.14 9.97 27.44
CA ALA A 760 -1.30 8.78 26.62
C ALA A 760 -2.68 8.15 26.79
N GLY A 761 -3.21 8.06 28.02
CA GLY A 761 -4.55 7.54 28.26
C GLY A 761 -5.67 8.38 27.62
N ILE A 762 -5.52 9.70 27.55
CA ILE A 762 -6.50 10.60 26.88
C ILE A 762 -6.46 10.40 25.38
N VAL A 763 -5.28 10.48 24.77
CA VAL A 763 -5.09 10.34 23.32
C VAL A 763 -5.43 8.93 22.86
N GLY A 764 -4.99 7.92 23.62
CA GLY A 764 -5.26 6.51 23.38
C GLY A 764 -6.74 6.16 23.36
N LYS A 765 -7.54 6.76 24.24
CA LYS A 765 -8.99 6.57 24.19
C LYS A 765 -9.58 7.09 22.87
N ALA A 766 -9.15 8.27 22.43
CA ALA A 766 -9.61 8.83 21.16
C ALA A 766 -9.15 7.98 19.96
N ALA A 767 -7.93 7.42 20.02
CA ALA A 767 -7.41 6.48 19.03
C ALA A 767 -8.24 5.19 18.97
N ALA A 768 -8.55 4.56 20.11
CA ALA A 768 -9.38 3.37 20.18
C ALA A 768 -10.82 3.63 19.68
N ASP A 769 -11.44 4.74 20.08
CA ASP A 769 -12.77 5.16 19.59
C ASP A 769 -12.74 5.45 18.07
N ARG A 770 -11.58 5.83 17.52
CA ARG A 770 -11.38 6.07 16.09
C ARG A 770 -11.22 4.77 15.31
N ASP A 771 -10.49 3.79 15.85
CA ASP A 771 -10.36 2.46 15.27
C ASP A 771 -11.71 1.71 15.22
N GLU A 772 -12.53 1.81 16.28
CA GLU A 772 -13.89 1.25 16.29
C GLU A 772 -14.76 1.87 15.19
N ARG A 773 -14.64 3.18 14.95
CA ARG A 773 -15.39 3.86 13.89
C ARG A 773 -14.94 3.44 12.49
N TRP A 774 -13.65 3.13 12.28
CA TRP A 774 -13.18 2.52 11.04
C TRP A 774 -13.84 1.18 10.79
N ALA A 775 -13.87 0.30 11.80
CA ALA A 775 -14.54 -1.00 11.70
C ALA A 775 -16.04 -0.84 11.33
N ILE A 776 -16.74 0.08 12.00
CA ILE A 776 -18.15 0.39 11.70
C ILE A 776 -18.32 0.92 10.27
N LYS A 777 -17.40 1.76 9.78
CA LYS A 777 -17.44 2.29 8.40
C LYS A 777 -17.33 1.14 7.39
N SER A 778 -16.33 0.27 7.54
CA SER A 778 -16.13 -0.88 6.65
C SER A 778 -17.32 -1.84 6.65
N GLU A 779 -17.87 -2.16 7.84
CA GLU A 779 -19.08 -2.99 7.95
C GLU A 779 -20.29 -2.35 7.26
N ARG A 780 -20.47 -1.03 7.40
CA ARG A 780 -21.56 -0.30 6.77
C ARG A 780 -21.45 -0.31 5.24
N ILE A 781 -20.24 -0.16 4.70
CA ILE A 781 -20.00 -0.23 3.25
C ILE A 781 -20.38 -1.61 2.72
N ALA A 782 -19.88 -2.68 3.36
CA ALA A 782 -20.19 -4.06 2.98
C ALA A 782 -21.70 -4.34 3.05
N MET A 783 -22.38 -3.85 4.09
CA MET A 783 -23.84 -3.99 4.24
C MET A 783 -24.62 -3.29 3.12
N ILE A 784 -24.26 -2.04 2.78
CA ILE A 784 -24.93 -1.29 1.71
C ILE A 784 -24.75 -2.00 0.37
N ARG A 785 -23.54 -2.48 0.07
CA ARG A 785 -23.27 -3.24 -1.15
C ARG A 785 -24.09 -4.52 -1.20
N ASP A 786 -24.09 -5.31 -0.13
CA ASP A 786 -24.82 -6.58 -0.10
C ASP A 786 -26.33 -6.36 -0.26
N ASP A 787 -26.90 -5.31 0.36
CA ASP A 787 -28.30 -4.91 0.17
C ASP A 787 -28.61 -4.51 -1.28
N GLN A 788 -27.68 -3.80 -1.95
CA GLN A 788 -27.82 -3.44 -3.37
C GLN A 788 -27.77 -4.69 -4.27
N LEU A 789 -26.85 -5.61 -4.02
CA LEU A 789 -26.74 -6.88 -4.75
C LEU A 789 -28.00 -7.73 -4.58
N ASP A 790 -28.53 -7.82 -3.37
CA ASP A 790 -29.79 -8.51 -3.08
C ASP A 790 -30.96 -7.85 -3.80
N THR A 791 -31.01 -6.51 -3.83
CA THR A 791 -32.03 -5.76 -4.57
C THR A 791 -31.96 -6.06 -6.07
N LEU A 792 -30.76 -6.05 -6.66
CA LEU A 792 -30.54 -6.39 -8.06
C LEU A 792 -30.89 -7.86 -8.35
N ALA A 793 -30.57 -8.77 -7.45
CA ALA A 793 -30.95 -10.18 -7.56
C ALA A 793 -32.47 -10.37 -7.52
N GLN A 794 -33.16 -9.64 -6.64
CA GLN A 794 -34.63 -9.62 -6.57
C GLN A 794 -35.25 -9.03 -7.85
N GLN A 795 -34.68 -7.95 -8.41
CA GLN A 795 -35.12 -7.39 -9.69
C GLN A 795 -34.94 -8.39 -10.83
N ARG A 796 -33.77 -9.02 -10.96
CA ARG A 796 -33.50 -10.08 -11.96
C ARG A 796 -34.44 -11.28 -11.80
N ALA A 797 -34.76 -11.67 -10.57
CA ALA A 797 -35.71 -12.75 -10.29
C ALA A 797 -37.15 -12.35 -10.64
N ALA A 798 -37.54 -11.09 -10.38
CA ALA A 798 -38.84 -10.56 -10.77
C ALA A 798 -38.98 -10.44 -12.30
N ASP A 799 -37.92 -10.03 -12.99
CA ASP A 799 -37.86 -9.95 -14.46
C ASP A 799 -37.93 -11.34 -15.10
N LYS A 800 -37.24 -12.34 -14.52
CA LYS A 800 -37.37 -13.75 -14.92
C LYS A 800 -38.75 -14.34 -14.59
N GLY A 801 -39.41 -13.84 -13.54
CA GLY A 801 -40.75 -14.23 -13.11
C GLY A 801 -41.89 -13.60 -13.91
N ARG A 802 -41.63 -12.55 -14.70
CA ARG A 802 -42.59 -12.02 -15.68
C ARG A 802 -42.64 -12.96 -16.88
N ALA A 803 -43.66 -13.82 -16.93
CA ALA A 803 -43.96 -14.58 -18.13
C ALA A 803 -44.16 -13.61 -19.32
N LYS A 804 -43.44 -13.84 -20.44
CA LYS A 804 -43.81 -13.24 -21.73
C LYS A 804 -45.29 -13.58 -22.00
N PRO A 805 -46.13 -12.62 -22.43
CA PRO A 805 -47.49 -12.95 -22.82
C PRO A 805 -47.42 -14.00 -23.95
N PRO A 806 -48.29 -15.03 -23.95
CA PRO A 806 -48.24 -16.06 -24.97
C PRO A 806 -48.67 -15.48 -26.33
N GLU A 807 -47.70 -15.19 -27.18
CA GLU A 807 -47.90 -14.79 -28.58
C GLU A 807 -48.38 -15.96 -29.48
N ALA A 808 -48.69 -17.13 -28.91
CA ALA A 808 -49.11 -18.31 -29.65
C ALA A 808 -50.43 -18.90 -29.13
N ALA A 809 -51.50 -18.09 -29.09
CA ALA A 809 -52.88 -18.59 -28.98
C ALA A 809 -53.93 -17.59 -29.47
N VAL A 810 -53.59 -16.76 -30.47
CA VAL A 810 -54.58 -15.88 -31.10
C VAL A 810 -55.02 -16.54 -32.41
N ASP A 811 -56.16 -17.24 -32.36
CA ASP A 811 -56.83 -17.76 -33.56
C ASP A 811 -57.08 -16.59 -34.54
N PRO A 812 -56.44 -16.59 -35.73
CA PRO A 812 -56.62 -15.53 -36.72
C PRO A 812 -58.07 -15.39 -37.21
N ALA A 813 -58.92 -16.41 -37.02
CA ALA A 813 -60.35 -16.34 -37.30
C ALA A 813 -61.11 -15.56 -36.22
N ALA A 814 -60.74 -15.72 -34.94
CA ALA A 814 -61.34 -15.01 -33.82
C ALA A 814 -61.03 -13.50 -33.86
N VAL A 815 -59.81 -13.12 -34.24
CA VAL A 815 -59.44 -11.71 -34.44
C VAL A 815 -60.20 -11.08 -35.60
N ARG A 816 -60.33 -11.79 -36.73
CA ARG A 816 -61.10 -11.29 -37.88
C ARG A 816 -62.59 -11.15 -37.57
N ALA A 817 -63.16 -12.07 -36.78
CA ALA A 817 -64.55 -11.98 -36.34
C ALA A 817 -64.77 -10.78 -35.39
N CYS A 818 -63.84 -10.50 -34.48
CA CYS A 818 -63.91 -9.36 -33.57
C CYS A 818 -63.76 -8.02 -34.32
N THR A 819 -62.82 -7.93 -35.27
CA THR A 819 -62.62 -6.72 -36.08
C THR A 819 -63.79 -6.46 -37.03
N ALA A 820 -64.42 -7.51 -37.58
CA ALA A 820 -65.63 -7.38 -38.40
C ALA A 820 -66.85 -6.93 -37.58
N ALA A 821 -66.99 -7.40 -36.34
CA ALA A 821 -68.07 -6.98 -35.42
C ALA A 821 -67.90 -5.52 -34.96
N ILE A 822 -66.67 -5.09 -34.68
CA ILE A 822 -66.35 -3.69 -34.30
C ILE A 822 -66.58 -2.74 -35.50
N ASN A 823 -66.20 -3.14 -36.72
CA ASN A 823 -66.44 -2.32 -37.91
C ASN A 823 -67.92 -2.28 -38.32
N GLN A 824 -68.72 -3.32 -38.04
CA GLN A 824 -70.18 -3.26 -38.16
C GLN A 824 -70.82 -2.37 -37.09
N SER A 825 -70.28 -2.36 -35.87
CA SER A 825 -70.73 -1.45 -34.80
C SER A 825 -70.41 0.02 -35.06
N LEU A 826 -69.37 0.31 -35.85
CA LEU A 826 -68.93 1.68 -36.15
C LEU A 826 -69.41 2.19 -37.53
N GLY A 827 -70.07 1.33 -38.33
CA GLY A 827 -70.43 1.60 -39.73
C GLY A 827 -71.90 1.93 -40.04
N SER A 828 -72.80 1.97 -39.05
CA SER A 828 -74.21 2.37 -39.27
C SER A 828 -74.58 3.52 -38.34
N GLY A 829 -74.46 4.74 -38.86
CA GLY A 829 -74.59 5.97 -38.08
C GLY A 829 -76.01 6.35 -37.66
N VAL A 830 -76.07 7.22 -36.64
CA VAL A 830 -76.88 8.45 -36.67
C VAL A 830 -76.05 9.57 -36.04
N ALA A 831 -76.10 10.70 -36.70
CA ALA A 831 -75.30 11.90 -36.53
C ALA A 831 -75.59 12.70 -35.25
N ALA A 832 -74.53 13.30 -34.70
CA ALA A 832 -74.59 14.64 -34.13
C ALA A 832 -73.32 15.40 -34.58
N GLY A 833 -73.50 16.22 -35.61
CA GLY A 833 -72.50 17.12 -36.16
C GLY A 833 -72.38 18.46 -35.40
N PRO A 834 -71.53 19.37 -35.88
CA PRO A 834 -70.73 20.28 -35.05
C PRO A 834 -71.09 21.77 -35.21
N ALA A 835 -70.67 22.61 -34.27
CA ALA A 835 -70.58 24.07 -34.44
C ALA A 835 -69.62 24.63 -33.37
N GLY A 836 -68.70 25.55 -33.62
CA GLY A 836 -68.37 26.31 -34.82
C GLY A 836 -67.31 27.34 -34.41
N LEU A 837 -66.34 27.58 -35.29
CA LEU A 837 -65.40 28.69 -35.24
C LEU A 837 -66.15 30.03 -35.38
N ARG A 838 -65.83 31.02 -34.54
CA ARG A 838 -65.62 32.41 -35.00
C ARG A 838 -64.89 33.27 -33.95
N GLN A 839 -63.80 33.83 -34.47
CA GLN A 839 -62.90 34.92 -34.05
C GLN A 839 -63.52 36.05 -33.20
N LEU A 840 -62.71 36.69 -32.35
CA LEU A 840 -62.23 38.07 -32.55
C LEU A 840 -61.17 38.49 -31.50
N HIS A 841 -60.41 39.51 -31.89
CA HIS A 841 -59.21 40.12 -31.32
C HIS A 841 -59.34 40.78 -29.93
N GLU A 842 -58.15 41.07 -29.36
CA GLU A 842 -57.81 42.02 -28.30
C GLU A 842 -58.56 43.36 -28.35
N THR A 843 -58.94 43.89 -27.19
CA THR A 843 -58.57 45.21 -26.63
C THR A 843 -59.16 45.34 -25.22
N GLY A 844 -58.40 45.92 -24.28
CA GLY A 844 -58.84 46.15 -22.90
C GLY A 844 -59.56 47.49 -22.68
N ILE A 845 -59.67 47.82 -21.37
CA ILE A 845 -59.65 49.15 -20.72
C ILE A 845 -60.85 49.48 -19.78
N GLU A 846 -60.46 49.54 -18.49
CA GLU A 846 -60.75 50.48 -17.38
C GLU A 846 -62.07 50.57 -16.61
N GLY A 847 -61.83 50.54 -15.29
CA GLY A 847 -62.48 51.29 -14.21
C GLY A 847 -61.53 51.31 -13.02
#